data_AF-A0A7V4LVV9-F1
#
_entry.id   AF-A0A7V4LVV9-F1
#
_cell.length_a   1.000
_cell.length_b   1.000
_cell.length_c   1.000
_cell.angle_alpha   90.00
_cell.angle_beta   90.00
_cell.angle_gamma   90.00
#
_symmetry.space_group_name_H-M   'P 1'
#
loop_
_entity.id
_entity.type
_entity.pdbx_description
1 polymer ?
#
loop_
_entity_poly.entity_id
_entity_poly.type
_entity_poly.pdbx_seq_one_letter_code
_entity_poly.pdbx_strand_id
1 'polypeptide(L)'
;MTKTIYIIRLIYFILVVIPLAMIQGQSNEDCLTCHSDESLTMERKGKQISIYINNGIYKPSAHGKLNCISCHKGYKIDELPHTTRIYRVDCSPCHKKIEEKHVFHPSLAESIIKGKKSDEECNFCHNPHKIPSSKSIGGFAYERKIVESCNNCHSDISDEYKISTHGQAVTNNMTDAPNCLTCHRHKISDITGLPDSLNLKIQQEKLCLSCHLDNPEVRKQTSHSAGFIASYENSVHAKALQKGNFNAAGCTNCHGSHGVAKSIDPISLTNSRNIPAMCGKCHEDVYLEYSESIHGTALQRGIKEAPSCTDCHGEHNILSTNDPKSQVEALNVSSKVCSPCHSSLRLTEKYGLSPDRFKTFSDSYHGLANKAGAIEVANCASCHGVHNIKPSSDSSSTINKSNLVQTCGKCHPGANQRFVTGSVHVTRNPEEEPLLYWISTIYIILITITIGGMGIHNTIDFIRKSKQKLLIRRGVLPDYSHSHRLYIRMTLNERIQHGILLISFTTLVLTGFALRFPDAWWVVSLRNLSPAMFEIRSIVHRIAGVALLSVSLYHLYYITFIPSGKQLIRDLLPEMKDLTDIISSIKYNLGLSNEKPLFKRFSYIEKIEYWALIWGTVIMGITGIILWFDNTFLGLLTKIGWDAAREVHYYEAWLATLAIIV
;
A
#
# COMPACT_ATOMS: atom_id res chain seq x y z
N MET A 1 -53.25 -89.38 32.12
CA MET A 1 -51.88 -88.87 31.84
C MET A 1 -51.70 -87.37 32.09
N THR A 2 -52.54 -86.70 32.90
CA THR A 2 -52.53 -85.23 33.05
C THR A 2 -52.00 -84.71 34.39
N LYS A 3 -51.89 -85.53 35.45
CA LYS A 3 -51.36 -85.08 36.75
C LYS A 3 -49.83 -85.11 36.88
N THR A 4 -49.14 -85.98 36.14
CA THR A 4 -47.67 -86.13 36.25
C THR A 4 -46.90 -85.01 35.52
N ILE A 5 -47.49 -84.38 34.50
CA ILE A 5 -46.84 -83.30 33.72
C ILE A 5 -46.84 -81.96 34.49
N TYR A 6 -47.85 -81.71 35.33
CA TYR A 6 -47.91 -80.47 36.13
C TYR A 6 -46.87 -80.44 37.25
N ILE A 7 -46.59 -81.58 37.89
CA ILE A 7 -45.59 -81.66 38.97
C ILE A 7 -44.18 -81.47 38.41
N ILE A 8 -43.88 -82.04 37.24
CA ILE A 8 -42.56 -81.87 36.60
C ILE A 8 -42.36 -80.43 36.10
N ARG A 9 -43.39 -79.76 35.57
CA ARG A 9 -43.28 -78.34 35.19
C ARG A 9 -43.18 -77.40 36.40
N LEU A 10 -43.84 -77.70 37.52
CA LEU A 10 -43.70 -76.92 38.75
C LEU A 10 -42.30 -77.09 39.36
N ILE A 11 -41.76 -78.30 39.38
CA ILE A 11 -40.40 -78.59 39.85
C ILE A 11 -39.34 -77.96 38.93
N TYR A 12 -39.55 -77.96 37.61
CA TYR A 12 -38.64 -77.29 36.67
C TYR A 12 -38.71 -75.76 36.78
N PHE A 13 -39.90 -75.18 37.02
CA PHE A 13 -40.05 -73.74 37.27
C PHE A 13 -39.41 -73.35 38.62
N ILE A 14 -39.52 -74.18 39.65
CA ILE A 14 -38.89 -73.95 40.96
C ILE A 14 -37.37 -74.15 40.90
N LEU A 15 -36.84 -75.12 40.14
CA LEU A 15 -35.40 -75.38 40.03
C LEU A 15 -34.67 -74.46 39.04
N VAL A 16 -35.36 -73.88 38.05
CA VAL A 16 -34.73 -73.01 37.04
C VAL A 16 -34.98 -71.52 37.30
N VAL A 17 -36.11 -71.14 37.93
CA VAL A 17 -36.43 -69.72 38.16
C VAL A 17 -35.97 -69.23 39.54
N ILE A 18 -35.90 -70.09 40.57
CA ILE A 18 -35.48 -69.66 41.92
C ILE A 18 -33.97 -69.40 42.05
N PRO A 19 -33.02 -70.07 41.35
CA PRO A 19 -31.61 -69.71 41.47
C PRO A 19 -31.26 -68.38 40.79
N LEU A 20 -32.16 -67.76 40.01
CA LEU A 20 -31.94 -66.43 39.43
C LEU A 20 -32.25 -65.28 40.40
N ALA A 21 -32.90 -65.55 41.55
CA ALA A 21 -33.30 -64.52 42.51
C ALA A 21 -32.22 -64.17 43.55
N MET A 22 -31.02 -64.77 43.48
CA MET A 22 -29.92 -64.50 44.43
C MET A 22 -28.59 -64.12 43.75
N ILE A 23 -28.67 -63.34 42.68
CA ILE A 23 -27.55 -62.46 42.31
C ILE A 23 -28.00 -61.05 42.68
N GLN A 24 -27.90 -60.69 43.96
CA GLN A 24 -27.93 -59.29 44.35
C GLN A 24 -26.69 -58.63 43.74
N GLY A 25 -26.86 -57.99 42.57
CA GLY A 25 -25.89 -57.01 42.12
C GLY A 25 -25.85 -55.89 43.14
N GLN A 26 -24.67 -55.61 43.71
CA GLN A 26 -24.50 -54.51 44.66
C GLN A 26 -25.06 -53.21 44.05
N SER A 27 -25.89 -52.52 44.81
CA SER A 27 -26.55 -51.28 44.39
C SER A 27 -25.68 -50.07 44.74
N ASN A 28 -25.97 -48.92 44.13
CA ASN A 28 -25.27 -47.67 44.48
C ASN A 28 -25.52 -47.24 45.93
N GLU A 29 -26.68 -47.57 46.47
CA GLU A 29 -27.09 -47.22 47.83
C GLU A 29 -26.18 -47.90 48.86
N ASP A 30 -25.77 -49.14 48.58
CA ASP A 30 -24.87 -49.87 49.47
C ASP A 30 -23.49 -49.21 49.54
N CYS A 31 -22.95 -48.73 48.41
CA CYS A 31 -21.68 -47.98 48.40
C CYS A 31 -21.82 -46.60 49.05
N LEU A 32 -22.90 -45.88 48.74
CA LEU A 32 -23.12 -44.51 49.21
C LEU A 32 -23.44 -44.43 50.70
N THR A 33 -23.80 -45.55 51.35
CA THR A 33 -23.99 -45.61 52.81
C THR A 33 -22.76 -45.08 53.57
N CYS A 34 -21.55 -45.39 53.09
CA CYS A 34 -20.31 -44.85 53.65
C CYS A 34 -19.72 -43.73 52.79
N HIS A 35 -19.75 -43.87 51.45
CA HIS A 35 -19.08 -42.92 50.55
C HIS A 35 -19.81 -41.58 50.36
N SER A 36 -20.95 -41.36 51.02
CA SER A 36 -21.62 -40.05 51.06
C SER A 36 -21.22 -39.17 52.26
N ASP A 37 -20.30 -39.63 53.11
CA ASP A 37 -19.75 -38.84 54.23
C ASP A 37 -18.59 -37.93 53.76
N GLU A 38 -18.74 -36.62 53.95
CA GLU A 38 -17.75 -35.60 53.56
C GLU A 38 -16.41 -35.72 54.30
N SER A 39 -16.43 -36.30 55.51
CA SER A 39 -15.24 -36.50 56.33
C SER A 39 -14.43 -37.74 55.92
N LEU A 40 -14.98 -38.58 55.03
CA LEU A 40 -14.37 -39.86 54.69
C LEU A 40 -13.11 -39.67 53.83
N THR A 41 -11.97 -40.09 54.37
CA THR A 41 -10.66 -40.02 53.73
C THR A 41 -9.95 -41.37 53.74
N MET A 42 -9.03 -41.56 52.82
CA MET A 42 -8.09 -42.67 52.82
C MET A 42 -6.65 -42.16 52.70
N GLU A 43 -5.71 -42.82 53.35
CA GLU A 43 -4.30 -42.51 53.18
C GLU A 43 -3.74 -43.21 51.94
N ARG A 44 -3.08 -42.45 51.07
CA ARG A 44 -2.40 -43.01 49.89
C ARG A 44 -1.07 -42.31 49.69
N LYS A 45 0.03 -43.08 49.79
CA LYS A 45 1.41 -42.57 49.69
C LYS A 45 1.69 -41.39 50.65
N GLY A 46 1.24 -41.48 51.91
CA GLY A 46 1.48 -40.46 52.93
C GLY A 46 0.64 -39.18 52.80
N LYS A 47 -0.36 -39.14 51.90
CA LYS A 47 -1.33 -38.05 51.80
C LYS A 47 -2.73 -38.58 52.10
N GLN A 48 -3.52 -37.85 52.90
CA GLN A 48 -4.95 -38.11 53.02
C GLN A 48 -5.67 -37.63 51.75
N ILE A 49 -6.49 -38.51 51.19
CA ILE A 49 -7.29 -38.25 49.99
C ILE A 49 -8.75 -38.49 50.35
N SER A 50 -9.62 -37.52 50.09
CA SER A 50 -11.06 -37.70 50.27
C SER A 50 -11.60 -38.74 49.28
N ILE A 51 -12.43 -39.65 49.77
CA ILE A 51 -13.16 -40.66 48.99
C ILE A 51 -14.67 -40.42 49.01
N TYR A 52 -15.06 -39.20 49.38
CA TYR A 52 -16.43 -38.71 49.38
C TYR A 52 -16.99 -38.56 47.96
N ILE A 53 -18.24 -38.96 47.80
CA ILE A 53 -19.06 -38.81 46.60
C ILE A 53 -20.33 -38.03 46.95
N ASN A 54 -20.43 -36.82 46.40
CA ASN A 54 -21.66 -36.04 46.48
C ASN A 54 -22.73 -36.64 45.56
N ASN A 55 -23.72 -37.31 46.15
CA ASN A 55 -24.80 -37.95 45.40
C ASN A 55 -25.68 -36.93 44.64
N GLY A 56 -25.83 -35.70 45.16
CA GLY A 56 -26.54 -34.61 44.49
C GLY A 56 -25.87 -34.19 43.17
N ILE A 57 -24.56 -34.40 43.02
CA ILE A 57 -23.81 -34.12 41.80
C ILE A 57 -23.68 -35.38 40.92
N TYR A 58 -23.51 -36.56 41.52
CA TYR A 58 -23.35 -37.81 40.78
C TYR A 58 -24.62 -38.26 40.06
N LYS A 59 -25.77 -38.26 40.75
CA LYS A 59 -27.05 -38.71 40.20
C LYS A 59 -27.48 -37.99 38.91
N PRO A 60 -27.31 -36.66 38.76
CA PRO A 60 -27.59 -35.97 37.50
C PRO A 60 -26.48 -36.08 36.44
N SER A 61 -25.35 -36.73 36.75
CA SER A 61 -24.26 -36.93 35.78
C SER A 61 -24.66 -37.92 34.66
N ALA A 62 -23.90 -37.93 33.56
CA ALA A 62 -24.05 -38.88 32.46
C ALA A 62 -23.93 -40.34 32.92
N HIS A 63 -23.18 -40.58 34.00
CA HIS A 63 -22.97 -41.90 34.59
C HIS A 63 -23.88 -42.17 35.79
N GLY A 64 -24.76 -41.24 36.18
CA GLY A 64 -25.60 -41.37 37.38
C GLY A 64 -26.61 -42.51 37.35
N LYS A 65 -26.80 -43.15 36.18
CA LYS A 65 -27.59 -44.37 35.99
C LYS A 65 -26.77 -45.67 36.01
N LEU A 66 -25.44 -45.57 36.05
CA LEU A 66 -24.55 -46.73 36.14
C LEU A 66 -24.41 -47.15 37.61
N ASN A 67 -24.16 -48.44 37.85
CA ASN A 67 -23.82 -48.89 39.19
C ASN A 67 -22.33 -48.58 39.47
N CYS A 68 -21.96 -48.26 40.71
CA CYS A 68 -20.57 -47.98 41.12
C CYS A 68 -19.63 -49.10 40.69
N ILE A 69 -20.08 -50.36 40.87
CA ILE A 69 -19.36 -51.57 40.49
C ILE A 69 -19.18 -51.78 38.98
N SER A 70 -19.95 -51.06 38.15
CA SER A 70 -19.77 -51.09 36.68
C SER A 70 -18.41 -50.50 36.28
N CYS A 71 -17.91 -49.55 37.06
CA CYS A 71 -16.60 -48.93 36.89
C CYS A 71 -15.58 -49.44 37.94
N HIS A 72 -16.00 -49.58 39.20
CA HIS A 72 -15.17 -50.06 40.32
C HIS A 72 -15.29 -51.58 40.47
N LYS A 73 -14.66 -52.32 39.57
CA LYS A 73 -14.69 -53.80 39.58
C LYS A 73 -13.77 -54.38 40.67
N GLY A 74 -14.20 -55.48 41.27
CA GLY A 74 -13.37 -56.29 42.18
C GLY A 74 -13.63 -56.07 43.68
N TYR A 75 -14.67 -55.33 44.06
CA TYR A 75 -15.05 -55.10 45.45
C TYR A 75 -16.14 -56.02 45.94
N LYS A 76 -15.98 -56.50 47.17
CA LYS A 76 -17.04 -57.19 47.90
C LYS A 76 -17.39 -56.37 49.14
N ILE A 77 -18.67 -56.11 49.33
CA ILE A 77 -19.18 -55.18 50.35
C ILE A 77 -19.05 -55.68 51.79
N ASP A 78 -18.74 -56.97 51.94
CA ASP A 78 -18.44 -57.64 53.20
C ASP A 78 -17.01 -57.38 53.71
N GLU A 79 -16.13 -56.78 52.89
CA GLU A 79 -14.77 -56.42 53.29
C GLU A 79 -14.66 -54.90 53.57
N LEU A 80 -15.00 -54.45 54.78
CA LEU A 80 -14.90 -53.04 55.18
C LEU A 80 -13.84 -52.82 56.28
N PRO A 81 -12.89 -51.87 56.13
CA PRO A 81 -12.61 -51.07 54.92
C PRO A 81 -12.03 -51.95 53.81
N HIS A 82 -12.48 -51.75 52.57
CA HIS A 82 -12.04 -52.56 51.43
C HIS A 82 -10.53 -52.39 51.20
N THR A 83 -9.72 -53.41 51.53
CA THR A 83 -8.24 -53.31 51.54
C THR A 83 -7.58 -53.65 50.20
N THR A 84 -8.33 -54.28 49.30
CA THR A 84 -7.86 -54.64 47.96
C THR A 84 -7.60 -53.42 47.07
N ARG A 85 -6.45 -53.46 46.37
CA ARG A 85 -5.98 -52.38 45.49
C ARG A 85 -6.98 -52.10 44.36
N ILE A 86 -7.44 -50.86 44.26
CA ILE A 86 -8.34 -50.40 43.19
C ILE A 86 -7.64 -50.57 41.84
N TYR A 87 -8.20 -51.37 40.95
CA TYR A 87 -7.83 -51.34 39.53
C TYR A 87 -8.27 -50.00 38.94
N ARG A 88 -7.45 -49.43 38.05
CA ARG A 88 -7.80 -48.18 37.37
C ARG A 88 -9.10 -48.39 36.56
N VAL A 89 -10.01 -47.42 36.65
CA VAL A 89 -11.27 -47.44 35.88
C VAL A 89 -10.94 -47.31 34.39
N ASP A 90 -11.29 -48.32 33.61
CA ASP A 90 -11.16 -48.32 32.16
C ASP A 90 -12.48 -47.87 31.50
N CYS A 91 -12.41 -46.76 30.78
CA CYS A 91 -13.57 -46.15 30.10
C CYS A 91 -13.76 -46.68 28.67
N SER A 92 -12.75 -47.34 28.10
CA SER A 92 -12.73 -47.79 26.70
C SER A 92 -13.84 -48.77 26.29
N PRO A 93 -14.39 -49.64 27.18
CA PRO A 93 -15.45 -50.56 26.77
C PRO A 93 -16.77 -49.84 26.40
N CYS A 94 -17.02 -48.67 26.99
CA CYS A 94 -18.23 -47.89 26.76
C CYS A 94 -17.99 -46.68 25.83
N HIS A 95 -16.80 -46.09 25.89
CA HIS A 95 -16.39 -44.98 25.03
C HIS A 95 -15.55 -45.50 23.86
N LYS A 96 -16.19 -45.78 22.71
CA LYS A 96 -15.50 -46.19 21.48
C LYS A 96 -14.94 -45.00 20.70
N LYS A 97 -13.88 -45.21 19.92
CA LYS A 97 -13.24 -44.22 19.04
C LYS A 97 -12.72 -43.00 19.79
N ILE A 98 -12.06 -43.21 20.93
CA ILE A 98 -11.56 -42.12 21.77
C ILE A 98 -10.42 -41.39 21.04
N GLU A 99 -9.60 -42.15 20.31
CA GLU A 99 -8.50 -41.70 19.46
C GLU A 99 -8.95 -40.74 18.35
N GLU A 100 -10.11 -40.96 17.74
CA GLU A 100 -10.67 -40.04 16.73
C GLU A 100 -11.17 -38.72 17.35
N LYS A 101 -11.54 -38.75 18.64
CA LYS A 101 -12.16 -37.60 19.35
C LYS A 101 -11.16 -36.77 20.17
N HIS A 102 -9.99 -37.34 20.48
CA HIS A 102 -8.91 -36.71 21.25
C HIS A 102 -7.63 -36.70 20.42
N VAL A 103 -7.71 -36.00 19.28
CA VAL A 103 -6.58 -35.84 18.34
C VAL A 103 -5.47 -34.91 18.88
N PHE A 104 -5.75 -34.20 19.97
CA PHE A 104 -4.78 -33.44 20.74
C PHE A 104 -4.03 -34.40 21.69
N HIS A 105 -2.70 -34.45 21.59
CA HIS A 105 -1.80 -35.40 22.27
C HIS A 105 -1.89 -36.84 21.73
N PRO A 106 -1.05 -37.26 20.75
CA PRO A 106 -1.01 -38.64 20.26
C PRO A 106 -0.65 -39.66 21.35
N SER A 107 0.13 -39.23 22.36
CA SER A 107 0.43 -40.01 23.57
C SER A 107 -0.82 -40.32 24.39
N LEU A 108 -1.79 -39.40 24.41
CA LEU A 108 -3.05 -39.56 25.12
C LEU A 108 -3.90 -40.65 24.46
N ALA A 109 -3.98 -40.68 23.12
CA ALA A 109 -4.67 -41.77 22.41
C ALA A 109 -4.04 -43.15 22.71
N GLU A 110 -2.71 -43.23 22.83
CA GLU A 110 -2.03 -44.48 23.21
C GLU A 110 -2.16 -44.84 24.69
N SER A 111 -2.09 -43.87 25.61
CA SER A 111 -2.20 -44.08 27.06
C SER A 111 -3.61 -44.51 27.46
N ILE A 112 -4.64 -43.92 26.83
CA ILE A 112 -6.06 -44.24 27.00
C ILE A 112 -6.35 -45.69 26.61
N ILE A 113 -5.68 -46.22 25.57
CA ILE A 113 -5.95 -47.56 25.05
C ILE A 113 -5.10 -48.64 25.75
N LYS A 114 -3.85 -48.33 26.13
CA LYS A 114 -2.86 -49.32 26.57
C LYS A 114 -2.59 -49.32 28.09
N GLY A 115 -3.24 -48.46 28.87
CA GLY A 115 -3.12 -48.43 30.33
C GLY A 115 -1.69 -48.13 30.85
N LYS A 116 -0.81 -47.59 30.00
CA LYS A 116 0.54 -47.16 30.40
C LYS A 116 0.43 -45.91 31.28
N LYS A 117 1.31 -45.80 32.29
CA LYS A 117 1.48 -44.58 33.07
C LYS A 117 1.97 -43.46 32.12
N SER A 118 1.09 -42.53 31.78
CA SER A 118 1.45 -41.17 31.42
C SER A 118 0.80 -40.22 32.42
N ASP A 119 1.24 -38.96 32.44
CA ASP A 119 0.67 -37.89 33.28
C ASP A 119 -0.74 -37.44 32.79
N GLU A 120 -1.35 -38.20 31.87
CA GLU A 120 -2.51 -37.80 31.08
C GLU A 120 -3.61 -38.88 31.16
N GLU A 121 -4.29 -38.96 32.31
CA GLU A 121 -5.47 -39.83 32.51
C GLU A 121 -6.78 -39.11 32.13
N CYS A 122 -7.80 -39.85 31.67
CA CYS A 122 -9.11 -39.30 31.32
C CYS A 122 -9.74 -38.46 32.46
N ASN A 123 -9.49 -38.85 33.72
CA ASN A 123 -10.04 -38.23 34.92
C ASN A 123 -9.43 -36.85 35.26
N PHE A 124 -8.26 -36.50 34.72
CA PHE A 124 -7.69 -35.15 34.86
C PHE A 124 -8.48 -34.11 34.07
N CYS A 125 -9.04 -34.53 32.92
CA CYS A 125 -9.84 -33.65 32.07
C CYS A 125 -11.35 -33.87 32.25
N HIS A 126 -11.80 -35.09 32.56
CA HIS A 126 -13.21 -35.47 32.71
C HIS A 126 -13.47 -36.12 34.06
N ASN A 127 -14.20 -35.46 34.96
CA ASN A 127 -14.57 -36.11 36.21
C ASN A 127 -15.75 -37.10 36.01
N PRO A 128 -15.55 -38.42 36.12
CA PRO A 128 -16.60 -39.40 35.83
C PRO A 128 -17.77 -39.31 36.81
N HIS A 129 -17.57 -38.76 38.01
CA HIS A 129 -18.60 -38.59 39.04
C HIS A 129 -19.39 -37.27 38.91
N LYS A 130 -19.00 -36.37 38.00
CA LYS A 130 -19.62 -35.03 37.88
C LYS A 130 -19.94 -34.63 36.43
N ILE A 131 -19.57 -35.43 35.44
CA ILE A 131 -19.72 -35.09 34.02
C ILE A 131 -21.20 -35.12 33.58
N PRO A 132 -21.78 -34.05 33.01
CA PRO A 132 -23.17 -34.04 32.55
C PRO A 132 -23.37 -34.80 31.23
N SER A 133 -24.63 -35.12 30.89
CA SER A 133 -24.97 -35.80 29.64
C SER A 133 -24.74 -34.92 28.40
N SER A 134 -24.22 -35.50 27.32
CA SER A 134 -23.96 -34.85 26.03
C SER A 134 -25.20 -34.33 25.30
N LYS A 135 -26.41 -34.73 25.71
CA LYS A 135 -27.68 -34.35 25.06
C LYS A 135 -28.43 -33.19 25.74
N SER A 136 -27.91 -32.64 26.83
CA SER A 136 -28.56 -31.52 27.53
C SER A 136 -28.49 -30.23 26.69
N ILE A 137 -29.52 -29.36 26.73
CA ILE A 137 -29.48 -28.03 26.10
C ILE A 137 -28.54 -27.16 26.94
N GLY A 138 -27.48 -26.62 26.33
CA GLY A 138 -26.31 -26.15 27.09
C GLY A 138 -25.38 -27.29 27.53
N GLY A 139 -25.55 -28.49 26.97
CA GLY A 139 -24.72 -29.69 27.12
C GLY A 139 -23.36 -29.57 26.45
N PHE A 140 -22.77 -28.39 26.58
CA PHE A 140 -21.35 -28.10 26.65
C PHE A 140 -21.15 -26.88 27.58
N ALA A 141 -21.66 -26.95 28.81
CA ALA A 141 -21.13 -26.16 29.94
C ALA A 141 -19.68 -26.58 30.31
N TYR A 142 -19.03 -27.37 29.46
CA TYR A 142 -17.60 -27.66 29.38
C TYR A 142 -16.85 -26.73 28.40
N GLU A 143 -17.51 -26.09 27.43
CA GLU A 143 -16.84 -25.15 26.51
C GLU A 143 -16.27 -23.94 27.26
N ARG A 144 -16.89 -23.55 28.39
CA ARG A 144 -16.46 -22.40 29.20
C ARG A 144 -15.32 -22.69 30.17
N LYS A 145 -15.08 -23.97 30.53
CA LYS A 145 -13.98 -24.39 31.42
C LYS A 145 -12.86 -25.14 30.70
N ILE A 146 -12.91 -25.19 29.38
CA ILE A 146 -11.89 -25.88 28.61
C ILE A 146 -10.52 -25.22 28.78
N VAL A 147 -10.52 -23.89 28.83
CA VAL A 147 -9.32 -23.09 29.10
C VAL A 147 -8.78 -23.43 30.49
N GLU A 148 -9.63 -23.50 31.53
CA GLU A 148 -9.23 -23.91 32.89
C GLU A 148 -8.65 -25.33 32.93
N SER A 149 -9.21 -26.25 32.13
CA SER A 149 -8.77 -27.65 32.08
C SER A 149 -7.38 -27.77 31.46
N CYS A 150 -7.14 -27.07 30.35
CA CYS A 150 -5.84 -27.02 29.69
C CYS A 150 -4.80 -26.26 30.55
N ASN A 151 -5.23 -25.23 31.29
CA ASN A 151 -4.38 -24.42 32.18
C ASN A 151 -3.68 -25.22 33.29
N ASN A 152 -4.23 -26.38 33.67
CA ASN A 152 -3.60 -27.26 34.68
C ASN A 152 -2.22 -27.77 34.25
N CYS A 153 -1.97 -27.88 32.94
CA CYS A 153 -0.68 -28.32 32.39
C CYS A 153 -0.05 -27.27 31.46
N HIS A 154 -0.85 -26.41 30.81
CA HIS A 154 -0.44 -25.37 29.88
C HIS A 154 -0.76 -23.97 30.46
N SER A 155 -0.30 -23.68 31.67
CA SER A 155 -0.57 -22.40 32.35
C SER A 155 -0.16 -21.22 31.49
N ASP A 156 1.06 -21.25 30.95
CA ASP A 156 1.66 -20.10 30.25
C ASP A 156 0.90 -19.79 28.95
N ILE A 157 0.56 -20.82 28.18
CA ILE A 157 -0.24 -20.70 26.96
C ILE A 157 -1.68 -20.28 27.26
N SER A 158 -2.25 -20.77 28.36
CA SER A 158 -3.61 -20.42 28.77
C SER A 158 -3.68 -18.96 29.21
N ASP A 159 -2.65 -18.44 29.85
CA ASP A 159 -2.56 -17.03 30.24
C ASP A 159 -2.39 -16.13 29.02
N GLU A 160 -1.56 -16.51 28.05
CA GLU A 160 -1.46 -15.82 26.74
C GLU A 160 -2.81 -15.83 26.00
N TYR A 161 -3.51 -16.97 25.99
CA TYR A 161 -4.81 -17.09 25.33
C TYR A 161 -5.88 -16.24 26.01
N LYS A 162 -5.95 -16.19 27.35
CA LYS A 162 -6.95 -15.41 28.09
C LYS A 162 -6.88 -13.91 27.76
N ILE A 163 -5.68 -13.37 27.53
CA ILE A 163 -5.50 -11.96 27.18
C ILE A 163 -5.76 -11.67 25.69
N SER A 164 -5.80 -12.69 24.84
CA SER A 164 -6.10 -12.56 23.41
C SER A 164 -7.55 -12.12 23.16
N THR A 165 -7.83 -11.63 21.95
CA THR A 165 -9.20 -11.26 21.52
C THR A 165 -10.12 -12.47 21.55
N HIS A 166 -9.63 -13.66 21.17
CA HIS A 166 -10.41 -14.89 21.21
C HIS A 166 -10.73 -15.30 22.65
N GLY A 167 -9.75 -15.25 23.57
CA GLY A 167 -9.97 -15.58 24.98
C GLY A 167 -10.90 -14.60 25.69
N GLN A 168 -10.79 -13.31 25.39
CA GLN A 168 -11.74 -12.31 25.87
C GLN A 168 -13.16 -12.56 25.34
N ALA A 169 -13.31 -12.93 24.06
CA ALA A 169 -14.60 -13.26 23.47
C ALA A 169 -15.25 -14.49 24.14
N VAL A 170 -14.46 -15.54 24.43
CA VAL A 170 -14.93 -16.70 25.19
C VAL A 170 -15.36 -16.31 26.61
N THR A 171 -14.57 -15.47 27.30
CA THR A 171 -14.88 -14.99 28.65
C THR A 171 -16.17 -14.16 28.68
N ASN A 172 -16.44 -13.42 27.60
CA ASN A 172 -17.67 -12.64 27.42
C ASN A 172 -18.88 -13.46 26.94
N ASN A 173 -18.79 -14.80 26.95
CA ASN A 173 -19.84 -15.72 26.52
C ASN A 173 -20.29 -15.54 25.05
N MET A 174 -19.39 -15.14 24.15
CA MET A 174 -19.68 -15.14 22.71
C MET A 174 -19.71 -16.58 22.19
N THR A 175 -20.83 -17.01 21.61
CA THR A 175 -21.07 -18.40 21.21
C THR A 175 -20.15 -18.91 20.09
N ASP A 176 -19.73 -18.01 19.19
CA ASP A 176 -18.89 -18.37 18.03
C ASP A 176 -17.38 -18.16 18.29
N ALA A 177 -16.99 -17.81 19.53
CA ALA A 177 -15.60 -17.55 19.86
C ALA A 177 -14.79 -18.86 19.93
N PRO A 178 -13.65 -18.96 19.22
CA PRO A 178 -12.87 -20.19 19.19
C PRO A 178 -12.12 -20.40 20.50
N ASN A 179 -12.31 -21.56 21.14
CA ASN A 179 -11.58 -22.01 22.33
C ASN A 179 -10.44 -22.98 21.97
N CYS A 180 -9.72 -23.48 22.98
CA CYS A 180 -8.58 -24.38 22.78
C CYS A 180 -8.94 -25.59 21.89
N LEU A 181 -10.10 -26.22 22.11
CA LEU A 181 -10.52 -27.38 21.31
C LEU A 181 -11.09 -26.99 19.95
N THR A 182 -11.63 -25.79 19.77
CA THR A 182 -12.03 -25.31 18.44
C THR A 182 -10.83 -25.36 17.49
N CYS A 183 -9.65 -24.95 17.97
CA CYS A 183 -8.43 -24.95 17.18
C CYS A 183 -7.73 -26.32 17.17
N HIS A 184 -7.45 -26.91 18.33
CA HIS A 184 -6.60 -28.12 18.48
C HIS A 184 -7.28 -29.45 18.16
N ARG A 185 -8.56 -29.43 17.76
CA ARG A 185 -9.17 -30.58 17.06
C ARG A 185 -8.63 -30.75 15.63
N HIS A 186 -7.81 -29.81 15.16
CA HIS A 186 -7.11 -29.88 13.89
C HIS A 186 -5.62 -30.15 14.13
N LYS A 187 -4.94 -30.74 13.15
CA LYS A 187 -3.49 -30.97 13.20
C LYS A 187 -2.74 -29.67 12.88
N ILE A 188 -2.75 -28.73 13.82
CA ILE A 188 -2.21 -27.37 13.68
C ILE A 188 -1.00 -27.07 14.59
N SER A 189 -0.58 -28.06 15.39
CA SER A 189 0.66 -28.02 16.17
C SER A 189 1.52 -29.25 15.86
N ASP A 190 2.84 -29.10 15.76
CA ASP A 190 3.73 -30.25 15.79
C ASP A 190 3.91 -30.74 17.23
N ILE A 191 3.73 -32.04 17.43
CA ILE A 191 3.82 -32.70 18.74
C ILE A 191 5.20 -33.35 18.92
N THR A 192 6.03 -33.39 17.87
CA THR A 192 7.35 -34.06 17.87
C THR A 192 8.54 -33.12 18.09
N GLY A 193 8.32 -31.80 18.14
CA GLY A 193 9.38 -30.81 18.30
C GLY A 193 10.23 -30.60 17.03
N LEU A 194 9.77 -31.09 15.89
CA LEU A 194 10.35 -30.83 14.58
C LEU A 194 9.82 -29.47 14.05
N PRO A 195 10.68 -28.67 13.41
CA PRO A 195 10.30 -27.34 12.94
C PRO A 195 9.19 -27.41 11.89
N ASP A 196 8.19 -26.53 12.05
CA ASP A 196 7.18 -26.05 11.10
C ASP A 196 7.21 -26.75 9.72
N SER A 197 6.59 -27.93 9.63
CA SER A 197 6.38 -28.56 8.32
C SER A 197 5.47 -27.67 7.47
N LEU A 198 5.73 -27.60 6.17
CA LEU A 198 4.89 -26.87 5.21
C LEU A 198 3.39 -27.17 5.40
N ASN A 199 3.06 -28.45 5.61
CA ASN A 199 1.68 -28.88 5.81
C ASN A 199 1.06 -28.23 7.07
N LEU A 200 1.83 -28.08 8.15
CA LEU A 200 1.37 -27.45 9.38
C LEU A 200 0.87 -26.01 9.13
N LYS A 201 1.68 -25.20 8.45
CA LYS A 201 1.32 -23.81 8.12
C LYS A 201 0.09 -23.73 7.23
N ILE A 202 -0.02 -24.62 6.24
CA ILE A 202 -1.21 -24.73 5.38
C ILE A 202 -2.46 -25.10 6.20
N GLN A 203 -2.34 -26.01 7.18
CA GLN A 203 -3.48 -26.34 8.05
C GLN A 203 -3.86 -25.19 8.99
N GLN A 204 -2.88 -24.45 9.51
CA GLN A 204 -3.12 -23.25 10.32
C GLN A 204 -3.85 -22.18 9.52
N GLU A 205 -3.42 -21.92 8.28
CA GLU A 205 -4.08 -20.99 7.36
C GLU A 205 -5.54 -21.41 7.09
N LYS A 206 -5.76 -22.67 6.70
CA LYS A 206 -7.11 -23.22 6.47
C LYS A 206 -8.01 -23.07 7.69
N LEU A 207 -7.49 -23.33 8.89
CA LEU A 207 -8.25 -23.16 10.12
C LEU A 207 -8.66 -21.70 10.32
N CYS A 208 -7.73 -20.75 10.18
CA CYS A 208 -8.03 -19.34 10.33
C CYS A 208 -9.09 -18.87 9.31
N LEU A 209 -8.96 -19.28 8.04
CA LEU A 209 -9.89 -18.94 6.97
C LEU A 209 -11.28 -19.57 7.16
N SER A 210 -11.36 -20.78 7.72
CA SER A 210 -12.66 -21.43 7.99
C SER A 210 -13.60 -20.60 8.87
N CYS A 211 -13.04 -19.77 9.75
CA CYS A 211 -13.80 -18.85 10.59
C CYS A 211 -13.82 -17.43 10.00
N HIS A 212 -12.67 -16.88 9.62
CA HIS A 212 -12.58 -15.47 9.22
C HIS A 212 -13.00 -15.20 7.76
N LEU A 213 -13.02 -16.22 6.91
CA LEU A 213 -13.44 -16.12 5.50
C LEU A 213 -14.77 -16.84 5.27
N ASP A 214 -14.87 -18.09 5.70
CA ASP A 214 -15.98 -18.97 5.32
C ASP A 214 -17.21 -18.82 6.23
N ASN A 215 -17.03 -18.46 7.50
CA ASN A 215 -18.14 -18.32 8.44
C ASN A 215 -18.77 -16.90 8.39
N PRO A 216 -20.01 -16.75 7.90
CA PRO A 216 -20.66 -15.44 7.81
C PRO A 216 -20.98 -14.80 9.17
N GLU A 217 -21.22 -15.59 10.21
CA GLU A 217 -21.55 -15.06 11.55
C GLU A 217 -20.31 -14.47 12.22
N VAL A 218 -19.15 -15.12 12.08
CA VAL A 218 -17.87 -14.58 12.54
C VAL A 218 -17.51 -13.32 11.76
N ARG A 219 -17.68 -13.32 10.43
CA ARG A 219 -17.35 -12.15 9.59
C ARG A 219 -18.10 -10.88 9.98
N LYS A 220 -19.38 -10.99 10.37
CA LYS A 220 -20.17 -9.84 10.87
C LYS A 220 -19.60 -9.23 12.15
N GLN A 221 -18.83 -10.00 12.90
CA GLN A 221 -18.26 -9.61 14.20
C GLN A 221 -16.80 -9.14 14.10
N THR A 222 -16.16 -9.35 12.94
CA THR A 222 -14.76 -8.97 12.69
C THR A 222 -14.66 -7.64 11.95
N SER A 223 -13.60 -6.87 12.21
CA SER A 223 -13.42 -5.51 11.65
C SER A 223 -13.08 -5.48 10.15
N HIS A 224 -12.47 -6.54 9.62
CA HIS A 224 -11.96 -6.56 8.24
C HIS A 224 -12.84 -7.37 7.31
N SER A 225 -12.92 -6.93 6.04
CA SER A 225 -13.71 -7.62 5.03
C SER A 225 -13.08 -8.95 4.60
N ALA A 226 -13.91 -9.89 4.15
CA ALA A 226 -13.47 -11.16 3.56
C ALA A 226 -12.44 -10.97 2.44
N GLY A 227 -12.63 -9.97 1.58
CA GLY A 227 -11.70 -9.67 0.48
C GLY A 227 -10.33 -9.20 0.97
N PHE A 228 -10.28 -8.46 2.08
CA PHE A 228 -9.00 -8.06 2.69
C PHE A 228 -8.24 -9.27 3.23
N ILE A 229 -8.91 -10.22 3.87
CA ILE A 229 -8.29 -11.44 4.39
C ILE A 229 -7.83 -12.35 3.25
N ALA A 230 -8.69 -12.58 2.26
CA ALA A 230 -8.36 -13.37 1.07
C ALA A 230 -7.21 -12.77 0.24
N SER A 231 -6.91 -11.47 0.39
CA SER A 231 -5.79 -10.85 -0.31
C SER A 231 -4.43 -11.44 0.08
N TYR A 232 -4.32 -12.10 1.25
CA TYR A 232 -3.14 -12.84 1.68
C TYR A 232 -2.66 -13.85 0.64
N GLU A 233 -3.58 -14.57 -0.01
CA GLU A 233 -3.26 -15.59 -1.02
C GLU A 233 -2.47 -15.01 -2.21
N ASN A 234 -2.60 -13.69 -2.46
CA ASN A 234 -1.89 -13.00 -3.53
C ASN A 234 -0.50 -12.47 -3.11
N SER A 235 -0.21 -12.49 -1.80
CA SER A 235 1.05 -11.99 -1.25
C SER A 235 2.25 -12.85 -1.67
N VAL A 236 3.45 -12.27 -1.56
CA VAL A 236 4.71 -12.99 -1.75
C VAL A 236 4.89 -14.10 -0.73
N HIS A 237 4.39 -13.94 0.49
CA HIS A 237 4.47 -14.95 1.54
C HIS A 237 3.60 -16.17 1.23
N ALA A 238 2.33 -15.96 0.87
CA ALA A 238 1.44 -17.05 0.51
C ALA A 238 1.93 -17.79 -0.75
N LYS A 239 2.37 -17.06 -1.78
CA LYS A 239 2.95 -17.65 -2.98
C LYS A 239 4.22 -18.44 -2.68
N ALA A 240 5.07 -17.97 -1.77
CA ALA A 240 6.26 -18.70 -1.34
C ALA A 240 5.90 -19.98 -0.57
N LEU A 241 4.91 -19.90 0.33
CA LEU A 241 4.41 -21.05 1.08
C LEU A 241 3.84 -22.11 0.12
N GLN A 242 2.99 -21.72 -0.83
CA GLN A 242 2.42 -22.62 -1.84
C GLN A 242 3.48 -23.28 -2.73
N LYS A 243 4.62 -22.60 -2.98
CA LYS A 243 5.77 -23.14 -3.70
C LYS A 243 6.66 -24.07 -2.86
N GLY A 244 6.30 -24.31 -1.60
CA GLY A 244 7.00 -25.26 -0.73
C GLY A 244 8.01 -24.62 0.23
N ASN A 245 8.09 -23.28 0.30
CA ASN A 245 8.97 -22.62 1.26
C ASN A 245 8.31 -22.55 2.65
N PHE A 246 8.66 -23.49 3.53
CA PHE A 246 8.16 -23.52 4.90
C PHE A 246 8.65 -22.35 5.77
N ASN A 247 9.70 -21.63 5.38
CA ASN A 247 10.15 -20.41 6.07
C ASN A 247 9.28 -19.19 5.73
N ALA A 248 8.39 -19.28 4.75
CA ALA A 248 7.47 -18.18 4.45
C ALA A 248 6.52 -17.91 5.62
N ALA A 249 6.19 -16.63 5.83
CA ALA A 249 5.33 -16.20 6.93
C ALA A 249 3.86 -16.59 6.67
N GLY A 250 3.27 -17.34 7.60
CA GLY A 250 1.83 -17.63 7.66
C GLY A 250 1.08 -16.67 8.60
N CYS A 251 -0.22 -16.88 8.77
CA CYS A 251 -1.08 -16.05 9.62
C CYS A 251 -0.55 -15.95 11.06
N THR A 252 -0.06 -17.07 11.61
CA THR A 252 0.45 -17.17 13.00
C THR A 252 1.76 -16.43 13.20
N ASN A 253 2.58 -16.27 12.16
CA ASN A 253 3.83 -15.50 12.26
C ASN A 253 3.56 -14.00 12.41
N CYS A 254 2.44 -13.50 11.89
CA CYS A 254 2.06 -12.09 11.97
C CYS A 254 1.07 -11.79 13.11
N HIS A 255 0.09 -12.66 13.35
CA HIS A 255 -0.95 -12.43 14.36
C HIS A 255 -0.68 -13.12 15.71
N GLY A 256 0.25 -14.08 15.75
CA GLY A 256 0.42 -15.00 16.88
C GLY A 256 -0.48 -16.23 16.76
N SER A 257 -0.23 -17.24 17.60
CA SER A 257 -1.01 -18.49 17.65
C SER A 257 -2.03 -18.50 18.77
N HIS A 258 -1.63 -18.08 19.97
CA HIS A 258 -2.46 -18.10 21.18
C HIS A 258 -2.79 -16.69 21.68
N GLY A 259 -1.89 -15.71 21.51
CA GLY A 259 -2.06 -14.31 21.87
C GLY A 259 -2.63 -13.38 20.80
N VAL A 260 -3.53 -13.87 19.93
CA VAL A 260 -4.08 -13.05 18.82
C VAL A 260 -4.85 -11.83 19.36
N ALA A 261 -4.32 -10.63 19.13
CA ALA A 261 -4.86 -9.36 19.63
C ALA A 261 -5.13 -8.36 18.50
N LYS A 262 -6.02 -7.38 18.73
CA LYS A 262 -6.34 -6.36 17.72
C LYS A 262 -5.11 -5.49 17.47
N SER A 263 -4.93 -4.97 16.26
CA SER A 263 -3.75 -4.16 15.90
C SER A 263 -3.55 -2.92 16.78
N ILE A 264 -4.63 -2.38 17.37
CA ILE A 264 -4.53 -1.25 18.30
C ILE A 264 -3.97 -1.63 19.68
N ASP A 265 -4.03 -2.91 20.04
CA ASP A 265 -3.58 -3.39 21.34
C ASP A 265 -2.04 -3.44 21.40
N PRO A 266 -1.39 -2.93 22.45
CA PRO A 266 0.08 -2.91 22.56
C PRO A 266 0.72 -4.31 22.57
N ILE A 267 -0.03 -5.34 22.97
CA ILE A 267 0.43 -6.73 22.98
C ILE A 267 0.40 -7.38 21.59
N SER A 268 -0.31 -6.79 20.62
CA SER A 268 -0.46 -7.37 19.29
C SER A 268 0.84 -7.25 18.50
N LEU A 269 1.26 -8.34 17.86
CA LEU A 269 2.38 -8.33 16.91
C LEU A 269 2.11 -7.40 15.71
N THR A 270 0.84 -7.23 15.35
CA THR A 270 0.38 -6.32 14.27
C THR A 270 0.18 -4.88 14.73
N ASN A 271 0.57 -4.53 15.96
CA ASN A 271 0.64 -3.14 16.38
C ASN A 271 1.74 -2.40 15.62
N SER A 272 1.50 -1.15 15.21
CA SER A 272 2.47 -0.37 14.42
C SER A 272 3.87 -0.32 15.04
N ARG A 273 3.98 -0.30 16.38
CA ARG A 273 5.28 -0.32 17.08
C ARG A 273 5.97 -1.68 17.08
N ASN A 274 5.21 -2.76 16.99
CA ASN A 274 5.72 -4.13 17.05
C ASN A 274 6.01 -4.70 15.64
N ILE A 275 5.37 -4.13 14.60
CA ILE A 275 5.49 -4.58 13.21
C ILE A 275 6.96 -4.70 12.76
N PRO A 276 7.86 -3.72 12.97
CA PRO A 276 9.25 -3.84 12.55
C PRO A 276 9.97 -5.03 13.19
N ALA A 277 9.81 -5.24 14.50
CA ALA A 277 10.42 -6.36 15.22
C ALA A 277 9.81 -7.71 14.78
N MET A 278 8.51 -7.74 14.49
CA MET A 278 7.84 -8.93 13.94
C MET A 278 8.40 -9.31 12.57
N CYS A 279 8.53 -8.37 11.65
CA CYS A 279 9.16 -8.60 10.34
C CYS A 279 10.64 -8.98 10.48
N GLY A 280 11.35 -8.36 11.44
CA GLY A 280 12.76 -8.61 11.75
C GLY A 280 13.08 -10.03 12.20
N LYS A 281 12.10 -10.82 12.67
CA LYS A 281 12.29 -12.24 12.97
C LYS A 281 12.76 -13.06 11.76
N CYS A 282 12.44 -12.61 10.54
CA CYS A 282 12.89 -13.23 9.29
C CYS A 282 13.69 -12.27 8.40
N HIS A 283 13.54 -10.95 8.59
CA HIS A 283 14.22 -9.90 7.84
C HIS A 283 15.11 -9.06 8.75
N GLU A 284 16.01 -9.72 9.50
CA GLU A 284 16.83 -9.11 10.54
C GLU A 284 17.67 -7.93 10.02
N ASP A 285 18.41 -8.12 8.93
CA ASP A 285 19.26 -7.08 8.33
C ASP A 285 18.46 -5.82 7.98
N VAL A 286 17.28 -6.00 7.39
CA VAL A 286 16.38 -4.90 7.02
C VAL A 286 15.80 -4.23 8.25
N TYR A 287 15.47 -4.99 9.28
CA TYR A 287 14.99 -4.45 10.56
C TYR A 287 16.05 -3.59 11.25
N LEU A 288 17.31 -4.02 11.24
CA LEU A 288 18.43 -3.25 11.78
C LEU A 288 18.60 -1.94 10.99
N GLU A 289 18.60 -2.00 9.66
CA GLU A 289 18.70 -0.83 8.79
C GLU A 289 17.54 0.16 9.02
N TYR A 290 16.30 -0.33 9.06
CA TYR A 290 15.10 0.48 9.31
C TYR A 290 15.13 1.12 10.70
N SER A 291 15.63 0.41 11.70
CA SER A 291 15.68 0.89 13.09
C SER A 291 16.61 2.11 13.24
N GLU A 292 17.60 2.26 12.36
CA GLU A 292 18.47 3.45 12.31
C GLU A 292 17.85 4.63 11.52
N SER A 293 16.77 4.40 10.78
CA SER A 293 16.13 5.44 9.98
C SER A 293 15.39 6.48 10.84
N ILE A 294 15.08 7.63 10.25
CA ILE A 294 14.27 8.66 10.92
C ILE A 294 12.87 8.15 11.26
N HIS A 295 12.31 7.26 10.44
CA HIS A 295 10.99 6.66 10.68
C HIS A 295 11.05 5.62 11.80
N GLY A 296 12.04 4.72 11.77
CA GLY A 296 12.23 3.71 12.82
C GLY A 296 12.54 4.34 14.18
N THR A 297 13.44 5.31 14.22
CA THR A 297 13.76 6.05 15.46
C THR A 297 12.56 6.85 15.98
N ALA A 298 11.75 7.47 15.10
CA ALA A 298 10.53 8.16 15.49
C ALA A 298 9.48 7.20 16.08
N LEU A 299 9.30 6.03 15.47
CA LEU A 299 8.37 5.00 15.93
C LEU A 299 8.79 4.45 17.31
N GLN A 300 10.09 4.20 17.53
CA GLN A 300 10.66 3.79 18.82
C GLN A 300 10.47 4.86 19.91
N ARG A 301 10.53 6.15 19.55
CA ARG A 301 10.20 7.27 20.44
C ARG A 301 8.70 7.41 20.74
N GLY A 302 7.88 6.52 20.17
CA GLY A 302 6.45 6.45 20.44
C GLY A 302 5.58 7.31 19.52
N ILE A 303 6.14 7.91 18.47
CA ILE A 303 5.40 8.68 17.46
C ILE A 303 4.59 7.70 16.61
N LYS A 304 3.27 7.66 16.82
CA LYS A 304 2.37 6.68 16.17
C LYS A 304 2.18 6.92 14.68
N GLU A 305 2.37 8.15 14.23
CA GLU A 305 2.27 8.56 12.83
C GLU A 305 3.52 8.26 12.00
N ALA A 306 4.60 7.77 12.64
CA ALA A 306 5.78 7.32 11.91
C ALA A 306 5.46 6.02 11.16
N PRO A 307 5.77 5.93 9.85
CA PRO A 307 5.44 4.76 9.05
C PRO A 307 6.28 3.55 9.45
N SER A 308 5.63 2.40 9.54
CA SER A 308 6.19 1.06 9.75
C SER A 308 6.31 0.29 8.43
N CYS A 309 6.71 -0.98 8.48
CA CYS A 309 6.91 -1.81 7.29
C CYS A 309 5.64 -1.93 6.43
N THR A 310 4.48 -2.05 7.06
CA THR A 310 3.19 -2.26 6.37
C THR A 310 2.66 -0.98 5.71
N ASP A 311 3.05 0.19 6.20
CA ASP A 311 2.70 1.47 5.59
C ASP A 311 3.36 1.66 4.21
N CYS A 312 4.48 0.97 3.96
CA CYS A 312 5.18 0.97 2.68
C CYS A 312 4.83 -0.24 1.82
N HIS A 313 4.86 -1.45 2.40
CA HIS A 313 4.72 -2.70 1.64
C HIS A 313 3.28 -3.23 1.52
N GLY A 314 2.35 -2.68 2.30
CA GLY A 314 1.01 -3.26 2.50
C GLY A 314 1.01 -4.33 3.60
N GLU A 315 -0.15 -4.96 3.77
CA GLU A 315 -0.42 -5.90 4.87
C GLU A 315 -0.65 -7.32 4.32
N HIS A 316 -1.90 -7.74 4.14
CA HIS A 316 -2.20 -9.02 3.50
C HIS A 316 -1.88 -9.03 2.00
N ASN A 317 -1.68 -7.87 1.38
CA ASN A 317 -1.35 -7.74 -0.02
C ASN A 317 0.12 -7.32 -0.26
N ILE A 318 1.07 -7.83 0.54
CA ILE A 318 2.51 -7.59 0.29
C ILE A 318 2.91 -8.25 -1.04
N LEU A 319 3.11 -7.42 -2.06
CA LEU A 319 3.51 -7.84 -3.41
C LEU A 319 5.02 -7.72 -3.63
N SER A 320 5.52 -8.37 -4.68
CA SER A 320 6.92 -8.24 -5.08
C SER A 320 7.23 -6.80 -5.50
N THR A 321 8.45 -6.33 -5.26
CA THR A 321 8.91 -4.99 -5.68
C THR A 321 8.84 -4.77 -7.19
N ASN A 322 8.83 -5.85 -7.98
CA ASN A 322 8.77 -5.80 -9.44
C ASN A 322 7.33 -5.93 -9.98
N ASP A 323 6.34 -6.11 -9.10
CA ASP A 323 4.94 -6.18 -9.51
C ASP A 323 4.40 -4.75 -9.74
N PRO A 324 3.86 -4.41 -10.92
CA PRO A 324 3.31 -3.07 -11.19
C PRO A 324 2.20 -2.62 -10.23
N LYS A 325 1.53 -3.56 -9.54
CA LYS A 325 0.51 -3.26 -8.54
C LYS A 325 1.09 -3.01 -7.15
N SER A 326 2.36 -3.33 -6.92
CA SER A 326 3.04 -3.12 -5.64
C SER A 326 3.20 -1.64 -5.32
N GLN A 327 2.98 -1.26 -4.06
CA GLN A 327 3.16 0.11 -3.61
C GLN A 327 4.63 0.56 -3.69
N VAL A 328 5.55 -0.39 -3.56
CA VAL A 328 7.02 -0.18 -3.58
C VAL A 328 7.64 -0.43 -4.96
N GLU A 329 6.85 -0.58 -6.01
CA GLU A 329 7.36 -0.57 -7.38
C GLU A 329 7.88 0.84 -7.76
N ALA A 330 8.91 0.94 -8.60
CA ALA A 330 9.66 2.16 -8.87
C ALA A 330 8.82 3.37 -9.32
N LEU A 331 7.72 3.16 -10.05
CA LEU A 331 6.77 4.21 -10.46
C LEU A 331 5.77 4.57 -9.36
N ASN A 332 5.56 3.68 -8.40
CA ASN A 332 4.57 3.81 -7.35
C ASN A 332 5.13 4.43 -6.05
N VAL A 333 6.41 4.22 -5.73
CA VAL A 333 7.03 4.65 -4.45
C VAL A 333 6.70 6.10 -4.10
N SER A 334 6.99 7.05 -5.00
CA SER A 334 6.82 8.48 -4.70
C SER A 334 5.35 8.84 -4.42
N SER A 335 4.43 8.28 -5.20
CA SER A 335 3.01 8.67 -5.18
C SER A 335 2.16 7.87 -4.19
N LYS A 336 2.48 6.60 -3.95
CA LYS A 336 1.70 5.71 -3.07
C LYS A 336 2.29 5.55 -1.68
N VAL A 337 3.61 5.67 -1.51
CA VAL A 337 4.28 5.48 -0.21
C VAL A 337 4.59 6.81 0.45
N CYS A 338 5.29 7.71 -0.24
CA CYS A 338 5.76 8.95 0.38
C CYS A 338 4.68 10.05 0.41
N SER A 339 3.93 10.22 -0.69
CA SER A 339 2.95 11.29 -0.85
C SER A 339 1.88 11.35 0.26
N PRO A 340 1.23 10.25 0.68
CA PRO A 340 0.13 10.31 1.64
C PRO A 340 0.49 10.99 2.98
N CYS A 341 1.76 10.88 3.39
CA CYS A 341 2.25 11.53 4.61
C CYS A 341 2.93 12.87 4.33
N HIS A 342 3.78 12.97 3.30
CA HIS A 342 4.57 14.17 3.02
C HIS A 342 3.83 15.27 2.25
N SER A 343 2.61 15.02 1.78
CA SER A 343 1.68 16.03 1.27
C SER A 343 0.53 16.34 2.24
N SER A 344 0.48 15.66 3.38
CA SER A 344 -0.58 15.82 4.37
C SER A 344 -0.34 17.07 5.22
N LEU A 345 -1.13 18.11 4.98
CA LEU A 345 -1.06 19.37 5.72
C LEU A 345 -1.12 19.14 7.25
N ARG A 346 -1.99 18.23 7.70
CA ARG A 346 -2.14 17.85 9.12
C ARG A 346 -0.83 17.34 9.72
N LEU A 347 -0.11 16.48 9.01
CA LEU A 347 1.14 15.91 9.50
C LEU A 347 2.28 16.93 9.39
N THR A 348 2.35 17.65 8.27
CA THR A 348 3.42 18.61 8.04
C THR A 348 3.36 19.78 9.02
N GLU A 349 2.17 20.31 9.33
CA GLU A 349 2.01 21.34 10.36
C GLU A 349 2.39 20.82 11.76
N LYS A 350 1.90 19.64 12.14
CA LYS A 350 2.17 19.05 13.46
C LYS A 350 3.66 18.86 13.74
N TYR A 351 4.44 18.48 12.73
CA TYR A 351 5.87 18.19 12.86
C TYR A 351 6.78 19.30 12.29
N GLY A 352 6.23 20.46 11.90
CA GLY A 352 7.01 21.57 11.35
C GLY A 352 7.74 21.23 10.04
N LEU A 353 7.16 20.35 9.22
CA LEU A 353 7.69 19.97 7.91
C LEU A 353 7.08 20.86 6.82
N SER A 354 7.83 21.05 5.72
CA SER A 354 7.28 21.74 4.55
C SER A 354 6.21 20.88 3.87
N PRO A 355 4.99 21.39 3.62
CA PRO A 355 3.92 20.66 2.94
C PRO A 355 4.21 20.44 1.44
N ASP A 356 5.13 21.21 0.87
CA ASP A 356 5.41 21.23 -0.57
C ASP A 356 6.50 20.23 -1.00
N ARG A 357 7.01 19.38 -0.11
CA ARG A 357 8.11 18.44 -0.46
C ARG A 357 7.73 17.47 -1.57
N PHE A 358 6.53 16.88 -1.50
CA PHE A 358 6.04 16.03 -2.60
C PHE A 358 5.76 16.83 -3.87
N LYS A 359 5.16 18.02 -3.75
CA LYS A 359 4.82 18.88 -4.89
C LYS A 359 6.07 19.31 -5.67
N THR A 360 7.09 19.81 -4.97
CA THR A 360 8.36 20.23 -5.57
C THR A 360 9.09 19.08 -6.26
N PHE A 361 9.01 17.85 -5.73
CA PHE A 361 9.51 16.68 -6.43
C PHE A 361 8.65 16.33 -7.66
N SER A 362 7.34 16.26 -7.50
CA SER A 362 6.37 15.96 -8.57
C SER A 362 6.51 16.91 -9.77
N ASP A 363 6.80 18.19 -9.51
CA ASP A 363 6.95 19.22 -10.53
C ASP A 363 8.35 19.25 -11.16
N SER A 364 9.31 18.51 -10.59
CA SER A 364 10.67 18.37 -11.13
C SER A 364 10.69 17.46 -12.35
N TYR A 365 11.83 17.44 -13.06
CA TYR A 365 12.05 16.53 -14.19
C TYR A 365 11.86 15.05 -13.78
N HIS A 366 12.44 14.64 -12.65
CA HIS A 366 12.31 13.27 -12.14
C HIS A 366 10.86 12.90 -11.84
N GLY A 367 10.11 13.78 -11.17
CA GLY A 367 8.70 13.56 -10.86
C GLY A 367 7.82 13.45 -12.09
N LEU A 368 8.01 14.34 -13.08
CA LEU A 368 7.26 14.32 -14.34
C LEU A 368 7.58 13.08 -15.18
N ALA A 369 8.86 12.69 -15.26
CA ALA A 369 9.29 11.49 -15.97
C ALA A 369 8.76 10.21 -15.28
N ASN A 370 8.74 10.15 -13.96
CA ASN A 370 8.20 9.02 -13.20
C ASN A 370 6.69 8.89 -13.45
N LYS A 371 5.94 10.00 -13.39
CA LYS A 371 4.51 10.03 -13.77
C LYS A 371 4.25 9.66 -15.23
N ALA A 372 5.22 9.93 -16.10
CA ALA A 372 5.19 9.54 -17.50
C ALA A 372 5.47 8.04 -17.73
N GLY A 373 5.83 7.29 -16.69
CA GLY A 373 6.07 5.84 -16.74
C GLY A 373 7.53 5.45 -16.97
N ALA A 374 8.47 6.39 -16.85
CA ALA A 374 9.90 6.07 -16.95
C ALA A 374 10.38 5.38 -15.66
N ILE A 375 10.62 4.07 -15.72
CA ILE A 375 11.08 3.26 -14.59
C ILE A 375 12.53 3.55 -14.17
N GLU A 376 13.39 3.94 -15.10
CA GLU A 376 14.81 4.22 -14.88
C GLU A 376 15.06 5.57 -14.18
N VAL A 377 14.02 6.41 -14.05
CA VAL A 377 14.19 7.74 -13.46
C VAL A 377 14.21 7.68 -11.94
N ALA A 378 15.00 8.57 -11.33
CA ALA A 378 15.07 8.67 -9.88
C ALA A 378 13.68 8.94 -9.26
N ASN A 379 13.36 8.21 -8.19
CA ASN A 379 12.21 8.43 -7.33
C ASN A 379 12.68 8.90 -5.93
N CYS A 380 11.75 9.08 -4.99
CA CYS A 380 12.12 9.53 -3.63
C CYS A 380 13.16 8.60 -2.98
N ALA A 381 13.04 7.29 -3.15
CA ALA A 381 13.94 6.31 -2.54
C ALA A 381 15.32 6.28 -3.21
N SER A 382 15.42 6.62 -4.50
CA SER A 382 16.71 6.74 -5.20
C SER A 382 17.64 7.77 -4.55
N CYS A 383 17.07 8.83 -3.96
CA CYS A 383 17.82 9.86 -3.25
C CYS A 383 17.89 9.59 -1.75
N HIS A 384 16.77 9.27 -1.10
CA HIS A 384 16.65 9.20 0.36
C HIS A 384 17.01 7.84 0.97
N GLY A 385 17.11 6.78 0.16
CA GLY A 385 17.19 5.41 0.64
C GLY A 385 15.81 4.75 0.73
N VAL A 386 15.81 3.43 1.01
CA VAL A 386 14.58 2.62 1.09
C VAL A 386 14.25 2.32 2.55
N HIS A 387 15.17 1.66 3.26
CA HIS A 387 15.02 1.33 4.68
C HIS A 387 15.91 2.21 5.57
N ASN A 388 17.04 2.70 5.07
CA ASN A 388 17.95 3.63 5.75
C ASN A 388 17.63 5.12 5.56
N ILE A 389 16.36 5.53 5.58
CA ILE A 389 15.99 6.94 5.35
C ILE A 389 16.49 7.80 6.52
N LYS A 390 17.56 8.56 6.31
CA LYS A 390 18.21 9.41 7.34
C LYS A 390 18.07 10.91 7.01
N PRO A 391 18.00 11.81 8.01
CA PRO A 391 17.87 13.24 7.78
C PRO A 391 19.12 13.80 7.07
N SER A 392 18.97 14.88 6.30
CA SER A 392 20.08 15.48 5.53
C SER A 392 21.22 16.02 6.38
N SER A 393 21.00 16.22 7.68
CA SER A 393 22.02 16.64 8.65
C SER A 393 22.93 15.48 9.08
N ASP A 394 22.49 14.23 8.92
CA ASP A 394 23.27 13.04 9.27
C ASP A 394 24.35 12.81 8.20
N SER A 395 25.61 12.64 8.60
CA SER A 395 26.75 12.43 7.69
C SER A 395 26.68 11.12 6.92
N SER A 396 25.97 10.12 7.44
CA SER A 396 25.73 8.83 6.77
C SER A 396 24.55 8.85 5.79
N SER A 397 23.76 9.93 5.77
CA SER A 397 22.63 10.06 4.85
C SER A 397 23.07 10.23 3.41
N THR A 398 22.42 9.54 2.48
CA THR A 398 22.66 9.68 1.02
C THR A 398 22.35 11.09 0.51
N ILE A 399 21.48 11.82 1.19
CA ILE A 399 21.14 13.22 0.87
C ILE A 399 21.96 14.24 1.67
N ASN A 400 22.96 13.82 2.44
CA ASN A 400 23.89 14.75 3.07
C ASN A 400 24.68 15.49 1.99
N LYS A 401 24.94 16.79 2.21
CA LYS A 401 25.71 17.65 1.29
C LYS A 401 27.04 17.02 0.85
N SER A 402 27.75 16.31 1.73
CA SER A 402 29.01 15.63 1.39
C SER A 402 28.84 14.43 0.45
N ASN A 403 27.66 13.79 0.48
CA ASN A 403 27.39 12.54 -0.21
C ASN A 403 26.61 12.74 -1.52
N LEU A 404 26.04 13.93 -1.75
CA LEU A 404 25.21 14.23 -2.91
C LEU A 404 25.93 13.95 -4.24
N VAL A 405 27.24 14.20 -4.34
CA VAL A 405 28.00 13.92 -5.57
C VAL A 405 27.96 12.43 -5.90
N GLN A 406 28.15 11.57 -4.89
CA GLN A 406 28.07 10.13 -5.07
C GLN A 406 26.64 9.67 -5.35
N THR A 407 25.66 10.23 -4.64
CA THR A 407 24.24 9.88 -4.81
C THR A 407 23.74 10.23 -6.20
N CYS A 408 23.99 11.46 -6.67
CA CYS A 408 23.59 11.88 -8.01
C CYS A 408 24.44 11.19 -9.09
N GLY A 409 25.71 10.90 -8.79
CA GLY A 409 26.64 10.22 -9.69
C GLY A 409 26.26 8.78 -10.06
N LYS A 410 25.31 8.16 -9.33
CA LYS A 410 24.73 6.86 -9.71
C LYS A 410 24.00 6.92 -11.07
N CYS A 411 23.41 8.07 -11.40
CA CYS A 411 22.62 8.26 -12.62
C CYS A 411 23.19 9.36 -13.54
N HIS A 412 23.97 10.30 -13.00
CA HIS A 412 24.58 11.40 -13.75
C HIS A 412 26.11 11.24 -13.85
N PRO A 413 26.64 10.64 -14.94
CA PRO A 413 28.07 10.53 -15.16
C PRO A 413 28.74 11.92 -15.17
N GLY A 414 29.79 12.09 -14.37
CA GLY A 414 30.49 13.37 -14.24
C GLY A 414 29.89 14.34 -13.22
N ALA A 415 28.93 13.88 -12.38
CA ALA A 415 28.45 14.64 -11.23
C ALA A 415 29.62 15.14 -10.37
N ASN A 416 29.58 16.43 -10.00
CA ASN A 416 30.64 17.11 -9.27
C ASN A 416 30.06 18.07 -8.22
N GLN A 417 30.93 18.76 -7.46
CA GLN A 417 30.49 19.67 -6.40
C GLN A 417 29.66 20.86 -6.90
N ARG A 418 29.93 21.37 -8.10
CA ARG A 418 29.13 22.46 -8.69
C ARG A 418 27.73 21.97 -9.01
N PHE A 419 27.60 20.77 -9.57
CA PHE A 419 26.31 20.19 -9.90
C PHE A 419 25.40 20.07 -8.68
N VAL A 420 25.93 19.63 -7.53
CA VAL A 420 25.11 19.43 -6.31
C VAL A 420 24.92 20.71 -5.50
N THR A 421 25.38 21.85 -6.01
CA THR A 421 25.18 23.15 -5.38
C THR A 421 23.78 23.67 -5.70
N GLY A 422 22.91 23.71 -4.69
CA GLY A 422 21.54 24.21 -4.75
C GLY A 422 20.55 23.27 -4.04
N SER A 423 19.33 23.72 -3.78
CA SER A 423 18.29 22.84 -3.22
C SER A 423 17.77 21.87 -4.28
N VAL A 424 17.59 20.58 -3.96
CA VAL A 424 16.93 19.63 -4.88
C VAL A 424 15.43 19.88 -4.94
N HIS A 425 14.80 20.06 -3.77
CA HIS A 425 13.39 20.45 -3.64
C HIS A 425 13.27 21.98 -3.73
N VAL A 426 13.12 22.47 -4.96
CA VAL A 426 13.03 23.91 -5.24
C VAL A 426 11.61 24.37 -4.99
N THR A 427 11.44 25.29 -4.04
CA THR A 427 10.20 26.05 -3.88
C THR A 427 10.30 27.36 -4.67
N ARG A 428 9.14 27.97 -4.97
CA ARG A 428 9.06 29.30 -5.59
C ARG A 428 8.88 30.37 -4.50
N ASN A 429 9.59 30.23 -3.39
CA ASN A 429 9.59 31.19 -2.30
C ASN A 429 10.77 32.15 -2.47
N PRO A 430 10.56 33.49 -2.47
CA PRO A 430 11.65 34.46 -2.52
C PRO A 430 12.69 34.31 -1.39
N GLU A 431 12.30 33.75 -0.24
CA GLU A 431 13.21 33.53 0.90
C GLU A 431 14.15 32.33 0.70
N GLU A 432 13.72 31.31 -0.05
CA GLU A 432 14.51 30.09 -0.25
C GLU A 432 15.33 30.15 -1.56
N GLU A 433 14.71 30.57 -2.66
CA GLU A 433 15.31 30.55 -4.00
C GLU A 433 14.95 31.84 -4.79
N PRO A 434 15.54 33.00 -4.44
CA PRO A 434 15.13 34.30 -4.97
C PRO A 434 15.30 34.42 -6.48
N LEU A 435 16.33 33.81 -7.06
CA LEU A 435 16.61 33.89 -8.50
C LEU A 435 15.47 33.29 -9.32
N LEU A 436 15.02 32.08 -8.99
CA LEU A 436 13.97 31.39 -9.72
C LEU A 436 12.61 32.06 -9.53
N TYR A 437 12.35 32.58 -8.32
CA TYR A 437 11.17 33.39 -8.05
C TYR A 437 11.11 34.62 -8.97
N TRP A 438 12.19 35.41 -9.05
CA TRP A 438 12.22 36.61 -9.88
C TRP A 438 12.14 36.30 -11.37
N ILE A 439 12.82 35.25 -11.86
CA ILE A 439 12.69 34.80 -13.26
C ILE A 439 11.21 34.54 -13.57
N SER A 440 10.55 33.70 -12.77
CA SER A 440 9.14 33.36 -13.00
C SER A 440 8.22 34.57 -12.92
N THR A 441 8.44 35.45 -11.94
CA THR A 441 7.64 36.66 -11.74
C THR A 441 7.78 37.63 -12.91
N ILE A 442 9.01 37.88 -13.38
CA ILE A 442 9.28 38.73 -14.53
C ILE A 442 8.60 38.17 -15.78
N TYR A 443 8.70 36.87 -16.03
CA TYR A 443 8.04 36.25 -17.18
C TYR A 443 6.51 36.34 -17.10
N ILE A 444 5.91 36.11 -15.93
CA ILE A 444 4.46 36.23 -15.76
C ILE A 444 4.01 37.67 -16.06
N ILE A 445 4.72 38.67 -15.55
CA ILE A 445 4.45 40.09 -15.83
C ILE A 445 4.62 40.36 -17.33
N LEU A 446 5.73 39.91 -17.93
CA LEU A 446 6.04 40.08 -19.35
C LEU A 446 4.97 39.47 -20.25
N ILE A 447 4.55 38.23 -19.98
CA ILE A 447 3.49 37.53 -20.72
C ILE A 447 2.17 38.28 -20.57
N THR A 448 1.80 38.67 -19.36
CA THR A 448 0.53 39.35 -19.10
C THR A 448 0.47 40.70 -19.83
N ILE A 449 1.54 41.49 -19.77
CA ILE A 449 1.62 42.80 -20.42
C ILE A 449 1.66 42.63 -21.94
N THR A 450 2.53 41.75 -22.46
CA THR A 450 2.72 41.57 -23.91
C THR A 450 1.47 40.98 -24.56
N ILE A 451 1.00 39.83 -24.07
CA ILE A 451 -0.16 39.12 -24.65
C ILE A 451 -1.44 39.90 -24.39
N GLY A 452 -1.61 40.49 -23.20
CA GLY A 452 -2.75 41.37 -22.91
C GLY A 452 -2.77 42.61 -23.80
N GLY A 453 -1.61 43.24 -24.01
CA GLY A 453 -1.44 44.37 -24.91
C GLY A 453 -1.76 44.01 -26.37
N MET A 454 -1.24 42.89 -26.87
CA MET A 454 -1.56 42.36 -28.20
C MET A 454 -3.06 42.08 -28.34
N GLY A 455 -3.68 41.44 -27.35
CA GLY A 455 -5.12 41.15 -27.35
C GLY A 455 -5.98 42.42 -27.41
N ILE A 456 -5.64 43.44 -26.62
CA ILE A 456 -6.32 44.75 -26.66
C ILE A 456 -6.12 45.41 -28.02
N HIS A 457 -4.89 45.43 -28.53
CA HIS A 457 -4.56 46.02 -29.82
C HIS A 457 -5.34 45.38 -30.97
N ASN A 458 -5.32 44.04 -31.06
CA ASN A 458 -6.00 43.26 -32.09
C ASN A 458 -7.53 43.38 -31.97
N THR A 459 -8.07 43.45 -30.75
CA THR A 459 -9.50 43.67 -30.52
C THR A 459 -9.95 45.05 -31.03
N ILE A 460 -9.20 46.10 -30.72
CA ILE A 460 -9.49 47.46 -31.17
C ILE A 460 -9.42 47.56 -32.70
N ASP A 461 -8.37 46.98 -33.31
CA ASP A 461 -8.23 46.91 -34.77
C ASP A 461 -9.38 46.12 -35.43
N PHE A 462 -9.74 44.96 -34.87
CA PHE A 462 -10.84 44.14 -35.35
C PHE A 462 -12.19 44.87 -35.29
N ILE A 463 -12.49 45.57 -34.19
CA ILE A 463 -13.72 46.36 -34.05
C ILE A 463 -13.76 47.47 -35.11
N ARG A 464 -12.65 48.18 -35.32
CA ARG A 464 -12.57 49.27 -36.32
C ARG A 464 -12.79 48.72 -37.74
N LYS A 465 -12.06 47.67 -38.12
CA LYS A 465 -12.19 47.02 -39.44
C LYS A 465 -13.60 46.47 -39.67
N SER A 466 -14.19 45.85 -38.64
CA SER A 466 -15.57 45.33 -38.69
C SER A 466 -16.58 46.45 -38.89
N LYS A 467 -16.49 47.55 -38.13
CA LYS A 467 -17.35 48.73 -38.31
C LYS A 467 -17.19 49.32 -39.71
N GLN A 468 -15.96 49.47 -40.20
CA GLN A 468 -15.69 50.01 -41.54
C GLN A 468 -16.29 49.12 -42.63
N LYS A 469 -16.12 47.79 -42.54
CA LYS A 469 -16.70 46.84 -43.50
C LYS A 469 -18.23 46.82 -43.44
N LEU A 470 -18.82 46.96 -42.26
CA LEU A 470 -20.28 47.10 -42.09
C LEU A 470 -20.81 48.39 -42.73
N LEU A 471 -20.11 49.51 -42.57
CA LEU A 471 -20.48 50.79 -43.18
C LEU A 471 -20.39 50.75 -44.71
N ILE A 472 -19.36 50.09 -45.27
CA ILE A 472 -19.25 49.83 -46.71
C ILE A 472 -20.42 48.97 -47.19
N ARG A 473 -20.73 47.87 -46.49
CA ARG A 473 -21.88 46.99 -46.83
C ARG A 473 -23.23 47.71 -46.76
N ARG A 474 -23.37 48.69 -45.86
CA ARG A 474 -24.57 49.53 -45.73
C ARG A 474 -24.63 50.68 -46.75
N GLY A 475 -23.64 50.81 -47.63
CA GLY A 475 -23.57 51.87 -48.64
C GLY A 475 -23.26 53.26 -48.07
N VAL A 476 -22.85 53.36 -46.80
CA VAL A 476 -22.50 54.64 -46.15
C VAL A 476 -21.10 55.10 -46.58
N LEU A 477 -20.19 54.15 -46.83
CA LEU A 477 -18.85 54.43 -47.33
C LEU A 477 -18.68 53.84 -48.74
N PRO A 478 -18.01 54.55 -49.67
CA PRO A 478 -17.73 54.03 -51.00
C PRO A 478 -16.78 52.81 -50.94
N ASP A 479 -17.05 51.81 -51.76
CA ASP A 479 -16.16 50.66 -51.95
C ASP A 479 -15.10 51.00 -53.02
N TYR A 480 -13.86 51.23 -52.59
CA TYR A 480 -12.76 51.47 -53.50
C TYR A 480 -12.21 50.12 -53.99
N SER A 481 -12.58 49.70 -55.22
CA SER A 481 -11.99 48.53 -55.85
C SER A 481 -10.51 48.77 -56.18
N HIS A 482 -9.59 48.23 -55.39
CA HIS A 482 -8.17 48.30 -55.69
C HIS A 482 -7.83 47.46 -56.94
N SER A 483 -6.95 47.96 -57.81
CA SER A 483 -6.50 47.21 -58.99
C SER A 483 -5.63 46.02 -58.55
N HIS A 484 -5.98 44.83 -59.02
CA HIS A 484 -5.32 43.58 -58.62
C HIS A 484 -4.08 43.32 -59.49
N ARG A 485 -2.98 44.05 -59.24
CA ARG A 485 -1.65 43.57 -59.68
C ARG A 485 -1.09 42.66 -58.60
N LEU A 486 -0.98 41.36 -58.91
CA LEU A 486 -0.34 40.40 -58.01
C LEU A 486 1.18 40.63 -58.04
N TYR A 487 1.78 40.81 -56.86
CA TYR A 487 3.23 40.88 -56.68
C TYR A 487 3.71 39.72 -55.81
N ILE A 488 4.93 39.24 -56.04
CA ILE A 488 5.53 38.18 -55.23
C ILE A 488 5.88 38.76 -53.86
N ARG A 489 5.10 38.41 -52.82
CA ARG A 489 5.35 38.83 -51.43
C ARG A 489 6.47 38.02 -50.77
N MET A 490 6.47 36.69 -50.98
CA MET A 490 7.49 35.75 -50.48
C MET A 490 7.96 34.81 -51.59
N THR A 491 9.27 34.70 -51.73
CA THR A 491 9.95 33.75 -52.63
C THR A 491 9.66 32.31 -52.23
N LEU A 492 9.96 31.35 -53.11
CA LEU A 492 9.83 29.93 -52.75
C LEU A 492 10.74 29.55 -51.57
N ASN A 493 11.96 30.11 -51.53
CA ASN A 493 12.92 29.87 -50.46
C ASN A 493 12.39 30.33 -49.09
N GLU A 494 11.86 31.55 -49.01
CA GLU A 494 11.29 32.10 -47.77
C GLU A 494 10.05 31.29 -47.31
N ARG A 495 9.23 30.81 -48.26
CA ARG A 495 8.08 29.95 -47.95
C ARG A 495 8.47 28.58 -47.40
N ILE A 496 9.53 27.96 -47.95
CA ILE A 496 10.05 26.69 -47.43
C ILE A 496 10.63 26.88 -46.03
N GLN A 497 11.43 27.93 -45.80
CA GLN A 497 11.94 28.26 -44.47
C GLN A 497 10.81 28.44 -43.46
N HIS A 498 9.78 29.22 -43.81
CA HIS A 498 8.62 29.45 -42.96
C HIS A 498 7.80 28.17 -42.72
N GLY A 499 7.65 27.31 -43.73
CA GLY A 499 6.98 26.02 -43.59
C GLY A 499 7.68 25.09 -42.60
N ILE A 500 9.02 24.97 -42.70
CA ILE A 500 9.83 24.19 -41.77
C ILE A 500 9.74 24.78 -40.36
N LEU A 501 9.85 26.11 -40.23
CA LEU A 501 9.68 26.82 -38.96
C LEU A 501 8.32 26.49 -38.31
N LEU A 502 7.22 26.63 -39.05
CA LEU A 502 5.87 26.39 -38.54
C LEU A 502 5.68 24.94 -38.06
N ILE A 503 6.10 23.97 -38.87
CA ILE A 503 5.93 22.54 -38.55
C ILE A 503 6.80 22.16 -37.34
N SER A 504 8.06 22.59 -37.33
CA SER A 504 9.00 22.30 -36.23
C SER A 504 8.54 22.97 -34.93
N PHE A 505 8.16 24.26 -34.96
CA PHE A 505 7.65 24.98 -33.80
C PHE A 505 6.38 24.34 -33.24
N THR A 506 5.38 24.06 -34.09
CA THR A 506 4.13 23.43 -33.66
C THR A 506 4.40 22.07 -33.00
N THR A 507 5.28 21.28 -33.60
CA THR A 507 5.70 19.99 -33.04
C THR A 507 6.38 20.17 -31.68
N LEU A 508 7.29 21.14 -31.54
CA LEU A 508 7.98 21.45 -30.29
C LEU A 508 7.02 21.87 -29.17
N VAL A 509 6.02 22.70 -29.48
CA VAL A 509 5.01 23.13 -28.51
C VAL A 509 4.17 21.96 -28.03
N LEU A 510 3.61 21.17 -28.96
CA LEU A 510 2.78 20.01 -28.61
C LEU A 510 3.57 18.99 -27.78
N THR A 511 4.78 18.65 -28.22
CA THR A 511 5.63 17.69 -27.51
C THR A 511 6.14 18.25 -26.17
N GLY A 512 6.46 19.54 -26.09
CA GLY A 512 6.90 20.21 -24.87
C GLY A 512 5.80 20.26 -23.81
N PHE A 513 4.58 20.68 -24.16
CA PHE A 513 3.44 20.71 -23.24
C PHE A 513 2.96 19.31 -22.85
N ALA A 514 3.13 18.30 -23.70
CA ALA A 514 2.90 16.91 -23.29
C ALA A 514 3.80 16.47 -22.13
N LEU A 515 5.02 17.03 -21.98
CA LEU A 515 5.87 16.78 -20.80
C LEU A 515 5.30 17.40 -19.55
N ARG A 516 4.91 18.67 -19.66
CA ARG A 516 4.57 19.49 -18.50
C ARG A 516 3.21 19.11 -17.94
N PHE A 517 2.29 18.70 -18.79
CA PHE A 517 0.92 18.38 -18.44
C PHE A 517 0.58 16.93 -18.82
N PRO A 518 1.22 15.93 -18.18
CA PRO A 518 1.02 14.52 -18.52
C PRO A 518 -0.42 14.04 -18.29
N ASP A 519 -1.16 14.74 -17.41
CA ASP A 519 -2.54 14.43 -17.04
C ASP A 519 -3.57 15.22 -17.88
N ALA A 520 -3.13 16.02 -18.85
CA ALA A 520 -4.05 16.71 -19.75
C ALA A 520 -4.84 15.70 -20.60
N TRP A 521 -6.12 15.96 -20.85
CA TRP A 521 -7.05 15.02 -21.51
C TRP A 521 -6.53 14.47 -22.85
N TRP A 522 -5.88 15.30 -23.65
CA TRP A 522 -5.32 14.91 -24.95
C TRP A 522 -4.02 14.09 -24.80
N VAL A 523 -3.21 14.34 -23.76
CA VAL A 523 -1.99 13.56 -23.46
C VAL A 523 -2.34 12.19 -22.92
N VAL A 524 -3.32 12.11 -22.00
CA VAL A 524 -3.81 10.84 -21.45
C VAL A 524 -4.34 9.94 -22.56
N SER A 525 -5.09 10.51 -23.51
CA SER A 525 -5.59 9.77 -24.66
C SER A 525 -4.45 9.18 -25.49
N LEU A 526 -3.40 9.96 -25.77
CA LEU A 526 -2.22 9.48 -26.49
C LEU A 526 -1.40 8.45 -25.71
N ARG A 527 -1.27 8.64 -24.38
CA ARG A 527 -0.55 7.71 -23.49
C ARG A 527 -1.21 6.33 -23.46
N ASN A 528 -2.54 6.30 -23.47
CA ASN A 528 -3.30 5.05 -23.45
C ASN A 528 -3.19 4.25 -24.76
N LEU A 529 -2.74 4.87 -25.86
CA LEU A 529 -2.52 4.19 -27.14
C LEU A 529 -1.22 3.39 -27.17
N SER A 530 -0.16 3.87 -26.49
CA SER A 530 1.13 3.20 -26.48
C SER A 530 1.92 3.51 -25.19
N PRO A 531 2.44 2.48 -24.49
CA PRO A 531 3.37 2.67 -23.38
C PRO A 531 4.62 3.46 -23.77
N ALA A 532 5.04 3.42 -25.04
CA ALA A 532 6.22 4.12 -25.55
C ALA A 532 5.97 5.60 -25.94
N MET A 533 4.77 6.15 -25.66
CA MET A 533 4.40 7.50 -26.10
C MET A 533 5.42 8.57 -25.67
N PHE A 534 5.90 8.53 -24.43
CA PHE A 534 6.84 9.53 -23.92
C PHE A 534 8.26 9.40 -24.51
N GLU A 535 8.69 8.19 -24.83
CA GLU A 535 9.95 7.94 -25.54
C GLU A 535 9.89 8.52 -26.96
N ILE A 536 8.83 8.18 -27.70
CA ILE A 536 8.57 8.70 -29.05
C ILE A 536 8.52 10.23 -29.00
N ARG A 537 7.78 10.77 -28.03
CA ARG A 537 7.67 12.22 -27.85
C ARG A 537 9.04 12.86 -27.64
N SER A 538 9.89 12.29 -26.79
CA SER A 538 11.24 12.81 -26.50
C SER A 538 12.09 12.88 -27.78
N ILE A 539 12.05 11.82 -28.60
CA ILE A 539 12.75 11.76 -29.89
C ILE A 539 12.20 12.81 -30.86
N VAL A 540 10.87 12.88 -31.02
CA VAL A 540 10.21 13.83 -31.92
C VAL A 540 10.52 15.28 -31.52
N HIS A 541 10.54 15.60 -30.22
CA HIS A 541 10.89 16.93 -29.72
C HIS A 541 12.33 17.30 -30.13
N ARG A 542 13.29 16.39 -29.98
CA ARG A 542 14.70 16.63 -30.34
C ARG A 542 14.87 16.78 -31.85
N ILE A 543 14.23 15.94 -32.66
CA ILE A 543 14.25 16.06 -34.14
C ILE A 543 13.68 17.41 -34.58
N ALA A 544 12.54 17.82 -34.02
CA ALA A 544 11.94 19.11 -34.31
C ALA A 544 12.83 20.28 -33.86
N GLY A 545 13.53 20.14 -32.72
CA GLY A 545 14.52 21.10 -32.24
C GLY A 545 15.70 21.26 -33.19
N VAL A 546 16.25 20.15 -33.69
CA VAL A 546 17.32 20.20 -34.72
C VAL A 546 16.81 20.86 -35.99
N ALA A 547 15.62 20.51 -36.47
CA ALA A 547 15.03 21.12 -37.66
C ALA A 547 14.86 22.64 -37.50
N LEU A 548 14.36 23.09 -36.34
CA LEU A 548 14.22 24.50 -36.00
C LEU A 548 15.59 25.23 -35.99
N LEU A 549 16.60 24.65 -35.34
CA LEU A 549 17.95 25.22 -35.29
C LEU A 549 18.59 25.26 -36.67
N SER A 550 18.46 24.20 -37.47
CA SER A 550 18.98 24.14 -38.83
C SER A 550 18.35 25.19 -39.74
N VAL A 551 17.02 25.35 -39.71
CA VAL A 551 16.36 26.39 -40.52
C VAL A 551 16.71 27.80 -40.04
N SER A 552 16.92 27.99 -38.73
CA SER A 552 17.34 29.27 -38.16
C SER A 552 18.78 29.65 -38.56
N LEU A 553 19.71 28.69 -38.53
CA LEU A 553 21.08 28.89 -39.02
C LEU A 553 21.11 29.16 -40.53
N TYR A 554 20.27 28.44 -41.29
CA TYR A 554 20.12 28.71 -42.72
C TYR A 554 19.52 30.10 -42.97
N HIS A 555 18.54 30.53 -42.17
CA HIS A 555 17.97 31.88 -42.25
C HIS A 555 19.02 32.95 -41.97
N LEU A 556 19.86 32.76 -40.95
CA LEU A 556 20.99 33.64 -40.65
C LEU A 556 21.97 33.73 -41.82
N TYR A 557 22.31 32.60 -42.44
CA TYR A 557 23.11 32.57 -43.67
C TYR A 557 22.42 33.33 -44.81
N TYR A 558 21.13 33.10 -45.03
CA TYR A 558 20.34 33.73 -46.08
C TYR A 558 20.35 35.27 -45.96
N ILE A 559 20.06 35.81 -44.77
CA ILE A 559 20.03 37.27 -44.54
C ILE A 559 21.42 37.91 -44.57
N THR A 560 22.48 37.15 -44.27
CA THR A 560 23.85 37.66 -44.21
C THR A 560 24.55 37.64 -45.57
N PHE A 561 24.27 36.65 -46.42
CA PHE A 561 25.05 36.42 -47.64
C PHE A 561 24.26 36.60 -48.93
N ILE A 562 22.96 36.32 -48.95
CA ILE A 562 22.17 36.36 -50.18
C ILE A 562 21.59 37.77 -50.41
N PRO A 563 21.70 38.37 -51.61
CA PRO A 563 21.23 39.73 -51.87
C PRO A 563 19.76 39.98 -51.50
N SER A 564 18.88 39.03 -51.81
CA SER A 564 17.45 39.12 -51.46
C SER A 564 17.23 39.06 -49.94
N GLY A 565 17.99 38.23 -49.23
CA GLY A 565 17.95 38.15 -47.76
C GLY A 565 18.51 39.41 -47.09
N LYS A 566 19.60 39.98 -47.63
CA LYS A 566 20.15 41.28 -47.17
C LYS A 566 19.12 42.40 -47.29
N GLN A 567 18.34 42.40 -48.37
CA GLN A 567 17.27 43.37 -48.53
C GLN A 567 16.12 43.10 -47.54
N LEU A 568 15.74 41.83 -47.35
CA LEU A 568 14.71 41.44 -46.37
C LEU A 568 15.03 41.96 -44.96
N ILE A 569 16.25 41.73 -44.45
CA ILE A 569 16.61 42.19 -43.10
C ILE A 569 16.67 43.71 -43.00
N ARG A 570 17.14 44.41 -44.05
CA ARG A 570 17.12 45.88 -44.10
C ARG A 570 15.70 46.42 -44.01
N ASP A 571 14.75 45.79 -44.70
CA ASP A 571 13.34 46.19 -44.68
C ASP A 571 12.66 45.89 -43.33
N LEU A 572 13.20 44.95 -42.54
CA LEU A 572 12.71 44.54 -41.22
C LEU A 572 13.38 45.27 -40.05
N LEU A 573 14.37 46.14 -40.30
CA LEU A 573 14.97 46.93 -39.23
C LEU A 573 13.97 47.96 -38.68
N PRO A 574 13.91 48.15 -37.34
CA PRO A 574 13.13 49.21 -36.74
C PRO A 574 13.65 50.59 -37.17
N GLU A 575 12.72 51.48 -37.55
CA GLU A 575 13.00 52.86 -37.91
C GLU A 575 12.17 53.81 -37.03
N MET A 576 12.59 55.08 -36.92
CA MET A 576 11.83 56.09 -36.15
C MET A 576 10.40 56.28 -36.65
N LYS A 577 10.14 56.00 -37.93
CA LYS A 577 8.79 56.04 -38.52
C LYS A 577 7.86 55.00 -37.87
N ASP A 578 8.37 53.85 -37.44
CA ASP A 578 7.54 52.80 -36.84
C ASP A 578 6.86 53.29 -35.55
N LEU A 579 7.54 54.14 -34.76
CA LEU A 579 6.95 54.78 -33.56
C LEU A 579 5.80 55.73 -33.94
N THR A 580 5.98 56.53 -34.99
CA THR A 580 4.92 57.42 -35.48
C THR A 580 3.74 56.64 -36.07
N ASP A 581 4.03 55.51 -36.72
CA ASP A 581 3.04 54.62 -37.32
C ASP A 581 2.22 53.88 -36.24
N ILE A 582 2.82 53.52 -35.09
CA ILE A 582 2.10 52.98 -33.92
C ILE A 582 1.06 54.00 -33.40
N ILE A 583 1.51 55.23 -33.12
CA ILE A 583 0.62 56.28 -32.58
C ILE A 583 -0.50 56.60 -33.59
N SER A 584 -0.16 56.69 -34.87
CA SER A 584 -1.13 56.95 -35.94
C SER A 584 -2.14 55.81 -36.08
N SER A 585 -1.70 54.56 -35.94
CA SER A 585 -2.58 53.39 -35.97
C SER A 585 -3.54 53.36 -34.78
N ILE A 586 -3.06 53.68 -33.57
CA ILE A 586 -3.90 53.76 -32.38
C ILE A 586 -4.95 54.88 -32.53
N LYS A 587 -4.54 56.08 -32.96
CA LYS A 587 -5.46 57.20 -33.22
C LYS A 587 -6.52 56.83 -34.27
N TYR A 588 -6.11 56.20 -35.36
CA TYR A 588 -7.03 55.75 -36.41
C TYR A 588 -8.01 54.68 -35.90
N ASN A 589 -7.53 53.70 -35.14
CA ASN A 589 -8.35 52.61 -34.65
C ASN A 589 -9.34 53.04 -33.55
N LEU A 590 -8.95 54.01 -32.71
CA LEU A 590 -9.86 54.66 -31.75
C LEU A 590 -10.83 55.67 -32.38
N GLY A 591 -10.70 55.95 -33.68
CA GLY A 591 -11.54 56.91 -34.39
C GLY A 591 -11.19 58.38 -34.11
N LEU A 592 -10.02 58.65 -33.52
CA LEU A 592 -9.47 59.99 -33.29
C LEU A 592 -8.83 60.58 -34.56
N SER A 593 -8.53 59.75 -35.56
CA SER A 593 -8.08 60.14 -36.89
C SER A 593 -8.92 59.44 -37.96
N ASN A 594 -9.23 60.17 -39.03
CA ASN A 594 -9.90 59.62 -40.22
C ASN A 594 -8.89 59.09 -41.26
N GLU A 595 -7.61 59.39 -41.10
CA GLU A 595 -6.55 58.99 -42.03
C GLU A 595 -5.95 57.65 -41.63
N LYS A 596 -5.99 56.69 -42.55
CA LYS A 596 -5.37 55.38 -42.36
C LYS A 596 -3.86 55.50 -42.54
N PRO A 597 -3.04 54.98 -41.60
CA PRO A 597 -1.59 55.02 -41.74
C PRO A 597 -1.13 54.19 -42.95
N LEU A 598 -0.17 54.75 -43.69
CA LEU A 598 0.49 54.09 -44.82
C LEU A 598 1.83 53.51 -44.35
N PHE A 599 1.91 52.19 -44.39
CA PHE A 599 3.11 51.44 -44.05
C PHE A 599 4.02 51.25 -45.26
N LYS A 600 5.30 51.00 -45.01
CA LYS A 600 6.27 50.55 -46.02
C LYS A 600 6.00 49.06 -46.37
N ARG A 601 6.99 48.36 -46.94
CA ARG A 601 6.91 46.94 -47.28
C ARG A 601 6.41 46.07 -46.11
N PHE A 602 6.89 46.36 -44.90
CA PHE A 602 6.44 45.73 -43.65
C PHE A 602 5.94 46.80 -42.67
N SER A 603 4.88 46.47 -41.94
CA SER A 603 4.32 47.26 -40.85
C SER A 603 5.14 47.09 -39.56
N TYR A 604 4.93 47.99 -38.59
CA TYR A 604 5.59 47.88 -37.29
C TYR A 604 5.23 46.57 -36.55
N ILE A 605 4.01 46.04 -36.77
CA ILE A 605 3.54 44.78 -36.17
C ILE A 605 4.40 43.62 -36.69
N GLU A 606 4.50 43.48 -38.01
CA GLU A 606 5.31 42.44 -38.66
C GLU A 606 6.79 42.51 -38.25
N LYS A 607 7.34 43.73 -38.10
CA LYS A 607 8.71 43.92 -37.62
C LYS A 607 8.87 43.45 -36.17
N ILE A 608 7.98 43.86 -35.26
CA ILE A 608 8.04 43.46 -33.85
C ILE A 608 7.90 41.94 -33.73
N GLU A 609 6.95 41.33 -34.44
CA GLU A 609 6.77 39.87 -34.46
C GLU A 609 8.00 39.12 -34.96
N TYR A 610 8.64 39.62 -36.03
CA TYR A 610 9.87 39.02 -36.55
C TYR A 610 11.01 39.05 -35.53
N TRP A 611 11.25 40.20 -34.89
CA TRP A 611 12.31 40.32 -33.87
C TRP A 611 12.00 39.54 -32.60
N ALA A 612 10.73 39.51 -32.17
CA ALA A 612 10.28 38.68 -31.05
C ALA A 612 10.54 37.19 -31.34
N LEU A 613 10.22 36.72 -32.55
CA LEU A 613 10.49 35.35 -32.98
C LEU A 613 12.00 35.04 -32.99
N ILE A 614 12.84 35.93 -33.53
CA ILE A 614 14.30 35.74 -33.53
C ILE A 614 14.82 35.60 -32.10
N TRP A 615 14.44 36.53 -31.23
CA TRP A 615 14.85 36.52 -29.83
C TRP A 615 14.41 35.24 -29.11
N GLY A 616 13.13 34.88 -29.23
CA GLY A 616 12.59 33.66 -28.66
C GLY A 616 13.29 32.41 -29.19
N THR A 617 13.59 32.35 -30.48
CA THR A 617 14.32 31.22 -31.08
C THR A 617 15.73 31.09 -30.53
N VAL A 618 16.44 32.20 -30.30
CA VAL A 618 17.78 32.20 -29.69
C VAL A 618 17.72 31.69 -28.25
N ILE A 619 16.80 32.22 -27.44
CA ILE A 619 16.62 31.78 -26.05
C ILE A 619 16.25 30.29 -25.99
N MET A 620 15.25 29.87 -26.77
CA MET A 620 14.79 28.48 -26.82
C MET A 620 15.87 27.53 -27.32
N GLY A 621 16.69 27.97 -28.29
CA GLY A 621 17.84 27.23 -28.79
C GLY A 621 18.92 27.02 -27.74
N ILE A 622 19.35 28.10 -27.07
CA ILE A 622 20.38 28.04 -26.01
C ILE A 622 19.90 27.19 -24.84
N THR A 623 18.72 27.48 -24.31
CA THR A 623 18.15 26.74 -23.19
C THR A 623 17.87 25.28 -23.55
N GLY A 624 17.39 25.00 -24.76
CA GLY A 624 17.18 23.63 -25.26
C GLY A 624 18.48 22.83 -25.34
N ILE A 625 19.58 23.44 -25.80
CA ILE A 625 20.91 22.80 -25.82
C ILE A 625 21.40 22.49 -24.40
N ILE A 626 21.22 23.43 -23.45
CA ILE A 626 21.57 23.22 -22.04
C ILE A 626 20.81 22.03 -21.44
N LEU A 627 19.52 21.91 -21.75
CA LEU A 627 18.67 20.82 -21.26
C LEU A 627 18.91 19.48 -21.97
N TRP A 628 19.33 19.50 -23.24
CA TRP A 628 19.62 18.28 -24.00
C TRP A 628 20.94 17.66 -23.56
N PHE A 629 22.02 18.43 -23.49
CA PHE A 629 23.34 17.93 -23.06
C PHE A 629 23.52 18.05 -21.55
N ASP A 630 22.59 17.48 -20.81
CA ASP A 630 22.48 17.56 -19.36
C ASP A 630 23.80 17.20 -18.65
N ASN A 631 24.41 16.04 -18.89
CA ASN A 631 25.64 15.66 -18.20
C ASN A 631 26.81 16.63 -18.43
N THR A 632 26.87 17.28 -19.60
CA THR A 632 27.88 18.30 -19.89
C THR A 632 27.58 19.58 -19.13
N PHE A 633 26.35 20.11 -19.25
CA PHE A 633 26.01 21.40 -18.65
C PHE A 633 25.78 21.32 -17.14
N LEU A 634 25.39 20.18 -16.59
CA LEU A 634 25.33 19.93 -15.15
C LEU A 634 26.73 19.94 -14.50
N GLY A 635 27.76 19.52 -15.23
CA GLY A 635 29.14 19.62 -14.77
C GLY A 635 29.73 21.03 -14.85
N LEU A 636 29.24 21.84 -15.80
CA LEU A 636 29.71 23.21 -16.07
C LEU A 636 28.95 24.27 -15.25
N LEU A 637 27.63 24.11 -15.13
CA LEU A 637 26.72 24.99 -14.40
C LEU A 637 26.44 24.44 -13.00
N THR A 638 25.97 25.31 -12.12
CA THR A 638 25.34 24.85 -10.86
C THR A 638 23.95 24.30 -11.15
N LYS A 639 23.39 23.52 -10.22
CA LYS A 639 22.00 23.06 -10.29
C LYS A 639 21.02 24.21 -10.57
N ILE A 640 21.22 25.34 -9.88
CA ILE A 640 20.42 26.55 -9.99
C ILE A 640 20.47 27.11 -11.43
N GLY A 641 21.65 27.10 -12.06
CA GLY A 641 21.79 27.54 -13.46
C GLY A 641 21.00 26.67 -14.44
N TRP A 642 20.99 25.35 -14.21
CA TRP A 642 20.19 24.42 -15.01
C TRP A 642 18.68 24.60 -14.77
N ASP A 643 18.26 24.78 -13.51
CA ASP A 643 16.86 25.08 -13.17
C ASP A 643 16.40 26.41 -13.80
N ALA A 644 17.26 27.43 -13.84
CA ALA A 644 16.97 28.70 -14.50
C ALA A 644 16.76 28.50 -16.01
N ALA A 645 17.62 27.72 -16.67
CA ALA A 645 17.45 27.39 -18.09
C ALA A 645 16.12 26.66 -18.35
N ARG A 646 15.73 25.73 -17.47
CA ARG A 646 14.44 25.02 -17.54
C ARG A 646 13.25 25.98 -17.40
N GLU A 647 13.28 26.87 -16.42
CA GLU A 647 12.19 27.84 -16.19
C GLU A 647 12.08 28.83 -17.35
N VAL A 648 13.20 29.36 -17.85
CA VAL A 648 13.23 30.24 -19.03
C VAL A 648 12.66 29.53 -20.26
N HIS A 649 13.11 28.30 -20.55
CA HIS A 649 12.60 27.51 -21.67
C HIS A 649 11.08 27.31 -21.59
N TYR A 650 10.56 27.06 -20.39
CA TYR A 650 9.15 26.85 -20.15
C TYR A 650 8.30 28.13 -20.37
N TYR A 651 8.71 29.25 -19.77
CA TYR A 651 7.94 30.50 -19.90
C TYR A 651 8.06 31.11 -21.30
N GLU A 652 9.22 31.01 -21.93
CA GLU A 652 9.40 31.46 -23.32
C GLU A 652 8.54 30.64 -24.28
N ALA A 653 8.39 29.32 -24.06
CA ALA A 653 7.47 28.50 -24.83
C ALA A 653 6.00 28.98 -24.71
N TRP A 654 5.56 29.38 -23.52
CA TRP A 654 4.23 29.98 -23.32
C TRP A 654 4.09 31.32 -24.01
N LEU A 655 5.07 32.22 -23.85
CA LEU A 655 5.07 33.53 -24.50
C LEU A 655 4.98 33.38 -26.02
N ALA A 656 5.85 32.56 -26.62
CA ALA A 656 5.87 32.32 -28.06
C ALA A 656 4.57 31.68 -28.56
N THR A 657 4.03 30.69 -27.84
CA THR A 657 2.78 30.03 -28.23
C THR A 657 1.61 31.00 -28.20
N LEU A 658 1.47 31.78 -27.12
CA LEU A 658 0.38 32.73 -26.99
C LEU A 658 0.50 33.88 -27.99
N ALA A 659 1.72 34.37 -28.26
CA ALA A 659 1.96 35.43 -29.24
C ALA A 659 1.57 35.00 -30.66
N ILE A 660 1.70 33.72 -31.01
CA ILE A 660 1.26 33.19 -32.32
C ILE A 660 -0.26 33.01 -32.39
N ILE A 661 -0.92 32.74 -31.24
CA ILE A 661 -2.37 32.53 -31.18
C ILE A 661 -3.15 33.85 -31.23
N VAL A 662 -2.67 34.88 -30.53
CA VAL A 662 -3.31 36.21 -30.41
C VAL A 662 -3.10 37.04 -31.67
#